data_AF-A0A1Z4NJ95-F1
#
_entry.id   AF-A0A1Z4NJ95-F1
#
_cell.length_a   1.000
_cell.length_b   1.000
_cell.length_c   1.000
_cell.angle_alpha   90.00
_cell.angle_beta   90.00
_cell.angle_gamma   90.00
#
_symmetry.space_group_name_H-M   'P 1'
#
loop_
_entity.id
_entity.type
_entity.pdbx_description
1 polymer ?
#
loop_
_entity_poly.entity_id
_entity_poly.type
_entity_poly.pdbx_seq_one_letter_code
_entity_poly.pdbx_strand_id
1 'polypeptide(L)'
;MVQLPKSGIKVTQIGDGESQIKFRLYKLGGEVYGYYCVDIAPFIVTDGVVPKESGYCYQVLVLSAVEKICGSQGDLQIPGWVLEVAKSQGSLTGMIYRFKSLSGDEYDNLGIPCQQNHSAVYAFARGLLADGKLNLAKYALYSTGNVTLWEHSQVKALSKTGLRVLAYDLEQILFHPEKLVNHEIGIPCANIRGKFAVSVVEVMEFLSQHRQHILLNQQQLQTNYERTGIKQVYGLLKSGEKTWLKTEYIDYSPSHPYVRMGKVVYNHHSATMNLLIQRRVRLLKQEDNTPVADVAGAFLDNLNQFNSYTIVRDGQLNISSLCIKIGNKAVFDWLRRYNLIAASADFDFEREYTVFLGDLPLVNFDSQYTIPDGLLTQILVAKVLMGMIKACLKNESIKWIPRQTEQLRNHYLSPNLYVNFPHQPEQHPLSGLVTGNTAIRQRYRIELGNSMILHLGQLKSANQFFHQYYDVYDQETGEIFANGNMSMLWSENIQFESKKLTKRRKITAIDLFVKSIFDEFLGLASLHIIKTEFAPMGMGSLIHTFPVQYHGDSRKKAETVAALTTAYTHLQEYIERTYRELISPLIFYIGATGVLPDSLSDVMGQQVMDGEELIIKYPNLKISRDESDGLFFEVGNHILSIYPQTTYYSRNSQ
;
A
#
# COMPACT_ATOMS: atom_id res chain seq x y z
N MET A 1 -28.20 -4.65 -2.54
CA MET A 1 -28.38 -5.31 -3.85
C MET A 1 -29.41 -4.53 -4.64
N VAL A 2 -28.99 -3.46 -5.31
CA VAL A 2 -29.76 -2.89 -6.41
C VAL A 2 -29.20 -3.56 -7.65
N GLN A 3 -30.00 -4.38 -8.31
CA GLN A 3 -29.63 -4.97 -9.61
C GLN A 3 -29.23 -3.84 -10.54
N LEU A 4 -28.03 -3.91 -11.13
CA LEU A 4 -27.72 -3.13 -12.31
C LEU A 4 -28.85 -3.37 -13.33
N PRO A 5 -29.32 -2.34 -14.05
CA PRO A 5 -30.31 -2.55 -15.08
C PRO A 5 -29.73 -3.59 -16.05
N LYS A 6 -30.37 -4.75 -16.13
CA LYS A 6 -30.10 -5.77 -17.15
C LYS A 6 -30.39 -5.11 -18.50
N SER A 7 -29.41 -4.45 -19.09
CA SER A 7 -29.49 -4.04 -20.47
C SER A 7 -29.46 -5.32 -21.28
N GLY A 8 -30.58 -5.66 -21.92
CA GLY A 8 -30.69 -6.74 -22.89
C GLY A 8 -29.89 -6.44 -24.16
N ILE A 9 -28.57 -6.21 -24.01
CA ILE A 9 -27.64 -6.22 -25.12
C ILE A 9 -27.52 -7.69 -25.50
N LYS A 10 -28.20 -8.07 -26.58
CA LYS A 10 -28.01 -9.37 -27.20
C LYS A 10 -26.53 -9.47 -27.60
N VAL A 11 -25.88 -10.53 -27.14
CA VAL A 11 -24.60 -11.00 -27.67
C VAL A 11 -24.83 -11.31 -29.15
N THR A 12 -24.49 -10.39 -30.04
CA THR A 12 -24.41 -10.68 -31.47
C THR A 12 -23.21 -11.61 -31.67
N GLN A 13 -23.43 -12.75 -32.33
CA GLN A 13 -22.35 -13.61 -32.77
C GLN A 13 -21.29 -12.77 -33.51
N ILE A 14 -20.05 -12.90 -33.05
CA ILE A 14 -18.86 -12.27 -33.63
C ILE A 14 -18.68 -12.85 -35.03
N GLY A 15 -18.92 -12.04 -36.05
CA GLY A 15 -18.58 -12.40 -37.42
C GLY A 15 -17.12 -12.03 -37.67
N ASP A 16 -16.27 -13.02 -37.92
CA ASP A 16 -14.89 -12.87 -38.43
C ASP A 16 -14.85 -12.31 -39.88
N GLY A 17 -15.87 -11.55 -40.29
CA GLY A 17 -16.04 -11.00 -41.63
C GLY A 17 -15.67 -9.53 -41.78
N GLU A 18 -15.34 -8.82 -40.69
CA GLU A 18 -14.92 -7.41 -40.76
C GLU A 18 -13.40 -7.29 -40.93
N SER A 19 -12.96 -6.68 -42.04
CA SER A 19 -11.54 -6.44 -42.32
C SER A 19 -10.95 -5.30 -41.47
N GLN A 20 -11.80 -4.42 -40.93
CA GLN A 20 -11.39 -3.29 -40.10
C GLN A 20 -12.43 -2.96 -39.04
N ILE A 21 -11.96 -2.58 -37.85
CA ILE A 21 -12.79 -2.05 -36.77
C ILE A 21 -12.13 -0.82 -36.16
N LYS A 22 -12.89 -0.04 -35.38
CA LYS A 22 -12.33 1.01 -34.52
C LYS A 22 -12.80 0.82 -33.07
N PHE A 23 -11.99 1.25 -32.09
CA PHE A 23 -12.38 1.22 -30.68
C PHE A 23 -11.73 2.39 -29.91
N ARG A 24 -12.29 2.72 -28.74
CA ARG A 24 -11.77 3.74 -27.82
C ARG A 24 -11.19 3.07 -26.59
N LEU A 25 -9.98 3.46 -26.22
CA LEU A 25 -9.37 3.06 -24.96
C LEU A 25 -9.79 4.05 -23.88
N TYR A 26 -10.39 3.57 -22.79
CA TYR A 26 -10.82 4.38 -21.65
C TYR A 26 -9.91 4.15 -20.44
N LYS A 27 -9.63 5.23 -19.70
CA LYS A 27 -9.09 5.17 -18.34
C LYS A 27 -10.14 4.64 -17.37
N LEU A 28 -9.73 4.32 -16.14
CA LEU A 28 -10.65 3.91 -15.07
C LEU A 28 -11.73 4.96 -14.76
N GLY A 29 -11.39 6.25 -14.85
CA GLY A 29 -12.35 7.36 -14.67
C GLY A 29 -13.37 7.53 -15.79
N GLY A 30 -13.27 6.74 -16.87
CA GLY A 30 -14.14 6.83 -18.05
C GLY A 30 -13.70 7.87 -19.09
N GLU A 31 -12.62 8.62 -18.84
CA GLU A 31 -12.01 9.47 -19.86
C GLU A 31 -11.44 8.64 -21.00
N VAL A 32 -11.56 9.13 -22.24
CA VAL A 32 -10.89 8.51 -23.38
C VAL A 32 -9.39 8.75 -23.25
N TYR A 33 -8.63 7.66 -23.16
CA TYR A 33 -7.18 7.66 -23.23
C TYR A 33 -6.69 7.76 -24.68
N GLY A 34 -7.30 7.01 -25.59
CA GLY A 34 -6.86 6.95 -26.98
C GLY A 34 -7.87 6.34 -27.92
N TYR A 35 -7.68 6.61 -29.22
CA TYR A 35 -8.52 6.12 -30.29
C TYR A 35 -7.71 5.20 -31.20
N TYR A 36 -8.29 4.06 -31.57
CA TYR A 36 -7.60 3.06 -32.38
C TYR A 36 -8.46 2.58 -33.54
N CYS A 37 -7.81 2.38 -34.69
CA CYS A 37 -8.30 1.55 -35.79
C CYS A 37 -7.46 0.28 -35.85
N VAL A 38 -8.10 -0.84 -36.22
CA VAL A 38 -7.44 -2.14 -36.33
C VAL A 38 -7.72 -2.71 -37.70
N ASP A 39 -6.66 -3.08 -38.38
CA ASP A 39 -6.71 -3.86 -39.61
C ASP A 39 -6.54 -5.34 -39.26
N ILE A 40 -7.47 -6.16 -39.76
CA ILE A 40 -7.60 -7.57 -39.44
C ILE A 40 -7.36 -8.37 -40.71
N ALA A 41 -6.37 -9.26 -40.69
CA ALA A 41 -6.05 -10.08 -41.84
C ALA A 41 -5.70 -11.52 -41.44
N PRO A 42 -6.10 -12.52 -42.24
CA PRO A 42 -5.51 -13.85 -42.16
C PRO A 42 -4.00 -13.78 -42.38
N PHE A 43 -3.26 -14.60 -41.65
CA PHE A 43 -1.80 -14.69 -41.72
C PHE A 43 -1.37 -16.13 -41.89
N ILE A 44 -0.35 -16.36 -42.73
CA ILE A 44 0.28 -17.66 -42.92
C ILE A 44 1.72 -17.55 -42.41
N VAL A 45 2.08 -18.41 -41.47
CA VAL A 45 3.43 -18.47 -40.92
C VAL A 45 4.38 -19.02 -41.99
N THR A 46 5.23 -18.14 -42.50
CA THR A 46 6.22 -18.44 -43.56
C THR A 46 7.65 -18.17 -43.11
N ASP A 47 7.85 -17.21 -42.21
CA ASP A 47 9.15 -16.79 -41.69
C ASP A 47 9.08 -16.56 -40.16
N GLY A 48 10.24 -16.45 -39.53
CA GLY A 48 10.39 -16.17 -38.09
C GLY A 48 10.09 -14.73 -37.70
N VAL A 49 9.88 -13.83 -38.65
CA VAL A 49 9.67 -12.40 -38.40
C VAL A 49 8.47 -11.90 -39.19
N VAL A 50 7.61 -11.11 -38.53
CA VAL A 50 6.54 -10.34 -39.18
C VAL A 50 6.90 -8.86 -39.10
N PRO A 51 7.31 -8.24 -40.21
CA PRO A 51 7.70 -6.83 -40.23
C PRO A 51 6.56 -5.92 -39.81
N LYS A 52 6.85 -4.88 -39.04
CA LYS A 52 5.85 -3.86 -38.76
C LYS A 52 5.69 -2.91 -39.94
N GLU A 53 4.48 -2.85 -40.48
CA GLU A 53 4.14 -1.90 -41.54
C GLU A 53 4.14 -0.44 -41.03
N SER A 54 4.51 0.49 -41.92
CA SER A 54 4.50 1.92 -41.62
C SER A 54 3.09 2.41 -41.30
N GLY A 55 2.96 3.28 -40.31
CA GLY A 55 1.67 3.84 -39.89
C GLY A 55 0.96 3.07 -38.76
N TYR A 56 1.45 1.88 -38.38
CA TYR A 56 0.93 1.15 -37.21
C TYR A 56 1.79 1.37 -35.95
N CYS A 57 1.12 1.53 -34.82
CA CYS A 57 1.76 1.69 -33.51
C CYS A 57 1.94 0.35 -32.77
N TYR A 58 1.21 -0.69 -33.16
CA TYR A 58 1.29 -2.02 -32.55
C TYR A 58 0.80 -3.11 -33.51
N GLN A 59 1.26 -4.33 -33.33
CA GLN A 59 0.73 -5.50 -34.04
C GLN A 59 0.66 -6.72 -33.13
N VAL A 60 -0.35 -7.56 -33.33
CA VAL A 60 -0.56 -8.80 -32.59
C VAL A 60 -0.91 -9.93 -33.54
N LEU A 61 -0.18 -11.03 -33.47
CA LEU A 61 -0.45 -12.28 -34.19
C LEU A 61 -1.05 -13.30 -33.23
N VAL A 62 -2.20 -13.86 -33.59
CA VAL A 62 -2.90 -14.92 -32.85
C VAL A 62 -2.95 -16.18 -33.70
N LEU A 63 -2.34 -17.26 -33.22
CA LEU A 63 -2.23 -18.56 -33.88
C LEU A 63 -3.04 -19.59 -33.08
N SER A 64 -4.32 -19.75 -33.40
CA SER A 64 -5.25 -20.58 -32.61
C SER A 64 -4.86 -22.06 -32.57
N ALA A 65 -4.32 -22.61 -33.67
CA ALA A 65 -3.97 -24.03 -33.75
C ALA A 65 -2.84 -24.46 -32.81
N VAL A 66 -2.02 -23.51 -32.32
CA VAL A 66 -0.94 -23.76 -31.36
C VAL A 66 -1.08 -22.92 -30.09
N GLU A 67 -2.25 -22.32 -29.90
CA GLU A 67 -2.58 -21.43 -28.77
C GLU A 67 -1.48 -20.40 -28.47
N LYS A 68 -0.96 -19.75 -29.53
CA LYS A 68 0.13 -18.77 -29.40
C LYS A 68 -0.30 -17.36 -29.78
N ILE A 69 0.06 -16.41 -28.92
CA ILE A 69 -0.08 -14.96 -29.16
C ILE A 69 1.30 -14.33 -29.11
N CYS A 70 1.59 -13.48 -30.10
CA CYS A 70 2.80 -12.66 -30.16
C CYS A 70 2.38 -11.20 -30.38
N GLY A 71 2.94 -10.27 -29.62
CA GLY A 71 2.69 -8.83 -29.78
C GLY A 71 4.01 -8.07 -29.90
N SER A 72 4.00 -6.91 -30.56
CA SER A 72 5.18 -6.04 -30.65
C SER A 72 4.82 -4.62 -31.08
N GLN A 73 5.57 -3.62 -30.57
CA GLN A 73 5.61 -2.25 -31.10
C GLN A 73 6.50 -2.08 -32.34
N GLY A 74 7.32 -3.10 -32.63
CA GLY A 74 8.19 -3.20 -33.81
C GLY A 74 7.92 -4.51 -34.54
N ASP A 75 8.97 -5.09 -35.14
CA ASP A 75 8.87 -6.38 -35.80
C ASP A 75 8.48 -7.46 -34.78
N LEU A 76 7.55 -8.32 -35.18
CA LEU A 76 7.03 -9.38 -34.34
C LEU A 76 7.86 -10.64 -34.59
N GLN A 77 8.41 -11.19 -33.51
CA GLN A 77 9.23 -12.41 -33.55
C GLN A 77 8.35 -13.64 -33.31
N ILE A 78 8.42 -14.60 -34.23
CA ILE A 78 7.74 -15.89 -34.11
C ILE A 78 8.73 -16.90 -33.49
N PRO A 79 8.37 -17.56 -32.38
CA PRO A 79 9.26 -18.52 -31.74
C PRO A 79 9.64 -19.68 -32.68
N GLY A 80 10.89 -20.15 -32.60
CA GLY A 80 11.39 -21.21 -33.48
C GLY A 80 10.55 -22.50 -33.47
N TRP A 81 10.03 -22.90 -32.31
CA TRP A 81 9.17 -24.08 -32.19
C TRP A 81 7.85 -23.93 -32.97
N VAL A 82 7.32 -22.71 -33.13
CA VAL A 82 6.13 -22.44 -33.95
C VAL A 82 6.44 -22.67 -35.43
N LEU A 83 7.65 -22.30 -35.87
CA LEU A 83 8.11 -22.54 -37.25
C LEU A 83 8.28 -24.04 -37.53
N GLU A 84 8.74 -24.81 -36.55
CA GLU A 84 8.84 -26.26 -36.66
C GLU A 84 7.46 -26.91 -36.82
N VAL A 85 6.47 -26.46 -36.02
CA VAL A 85 5.08 -26.90 -36.18
C VAL A 85 4.54 -26.54 -37.56
N ALA A 86 4.74 -25.30 -38.03
CA ALA A 86 4.33 -24.87 -39.37
C ALA A 86 4.92 -25.73 -40.49
N LYS A 87 6.22 -26.08 -40.39
CA LYS A 87 6.91 -26.97 -41.35
C LYS A 87 6.33 -28.38 -41.33
N SER A 88 6.05 -28.94 -40.16
CA SER A 88 5.51 -30.30 -40.03
C SER A 88 4.06 -30.44 -40.49
N GLN A 89 3.25 -29.38 -40.35
CA GLN A 89 1.84 -29.36 -40.74
C GLN A 89 1.62 -28.79 -42.15
N GLY A 90 2.68 -28.36 -42.84
CA GLY A 90 2.64 -27.80 -44.20
C GLY A 90 2.20 -26.33 -44.28
N SER A 91 1.35 -25.86 -43.36
CA SER A 91 1.01 -24.44 -43.20
C SER A 91 0.38 -24.21 -41.82
N LEU A 92 0.83 -23.18 -41.11
CA LEU A 92 0.18 -22.71 -39.88
C LEU A 92 -0.47 -21.35 -40.15
N THR A 93 -1.77 -21.25 -39.91
CA THR A 93 -2.56 -20.04 -40.15
C THR A 93 -2.97 -19.38 -38.83
N GLY A 94 -3.26 -18.08 -38.90
CA GLY A 94 -3.83 -17.33 -37.80
C GLY A 94 -4.36 -15.98 -38.24
N MET A 95 -4.58 -15.08 -37.29
CA MET A 95 -5.03 -13.71 -37.52
C MET A 95 -3.98 -12.72 -37.06
N ILE A 96 -3.67 -11.74 -37.90
CA ILE A 96 -2.86 -10.58 -37.54
C ILE A 96 -3.75 -9.35 -37.38
N TYR A 97 -3.59 -8.69 -36.24
CA TYR A 97 -4.24 -7.43 -35.89
C TYR A 97 -3.19 -6.32 -35.91
N ARG A 98 -3.37 -5.31 -36.76
CA ARG A 98 -2.47 -4.16 -36.84
C ARG A 98 -3.18 -2.91 -36.35
N PHE A 99 -2.64 -2.28 -35.32
CA PHE A 99 -3.27 -1.18 -34.60
C PHE A 99 -2.68 0.15 -35.02
N LYS A 100 -3.54 1.08 -35.39
CA LYS A 100 -3.20 2.48 -35.70
C LYS A 100 -3.83 3.38 -34.66
N SER A 101 -3.02 4.24 -34.03
CA SER A 101 -3.52 5.30 -33.15
C SER A 101 -4.06 6.45 -34.00
N LEU A 102 -5.19 7.00 -33.58
CA LEU A 102 -5.90 8.09 -34.23
C LEU A 102 -6.08 9.27 -33.27
N SER A 103 -6.22 10.45 -33.83
CA SER A 103 -6.84 11.59 -33.13
C SER A 103 -8.35 11.37 -32.97
N GLY A 104 -8.99 12.15 -32.09
CA GLY A 104 -10.44 12.10 -31.91
C GLY A 104 -11.20 12.44 -33.19
N ASP A 105 -10.76 13.48 -33.90
CA ASP A 105 -11.37 13.91 -35.16
C ASP A 105 -11.23 12.85 -36.26
N GLU A 106 -10.06 12.22 -36.40
CA GLU A 106 -9.89 11.11 -37.34
C GLU A 106 -10.81 9.94 -36.99
N TYR A 107 -10.93 9.61 -35.70
CA TYR A 107 -11.76 8.51 -35.24
C TYR A 107 -13.24 8.74 -35.53
N ASP A 108 -13.77 9.92 -35.25
CA ASP A 108 -15.20 10.22 -35.41
C ASP A 108 -15.58 10.32 -36.89
N ASN A 109 -14.66 10.76 -37.76
CA ASN A 109 -14.87 10.82 -39.22
C ASN A 109 -14.62 9.48 -39.94
N LEU A 110 -14.05 8.49 -39.26
CA LEU A 110 -13.77 7.18 -39.84
C LEU A 110 -15.06 6.36 -40.00
N GLY A 111 -15.45 6.03 -41.24
CA GLY A 111 -16.66 5.25 -41.57
C GLY A 111 -16.63 3.76 -41.21
N ILE A 112 -15.84 3.37 -40.21
CA ILE A 112 -15.59 1.99 -39.78
C ILE A 112 -16.38 1.70 -38.49
N PRO A 113 -16.92 0.47 -38.30
CA PRO A 113 -17.71 0.12 -37.11
C PRO A 113 -16.90 0.25 -35.80
N CYS A 114 -17.54 0.83 -34.79
CA CYS A 114 -16.98 0.88 -33.43
C CYS A 114 -17.29 -0.42 -32.67
N GLN A 115 -16.25 -1.21 -32.35
CA GLN A 115 -16.39 -2.47 -31.63
C GLN A 115 -15.48 -2.54 -30.40
N GLN A 116 -16.03 -2.26 -29.21
CA GLN A 116 -15.27 -2.31 -27.95
C GLN A 116 -14.98 -3.72 -27.45
N ASN A 117 -15.86 -4.68 -27.76
CA ASN A 117 -15.80 -6.05 -27.27
C ASN A 117 -15.31 -7.05 -28.35
N HIS A 118 -14.55 -6.58 -29.34
CA HIS A 118 -14.01 -7.42 -30.41
C HIS A 118 -12.76 -8.19 -29.96
N SER A 119 -12.51 -9.37 -30.55
CA SER A 119 -11.33 -10.21 -30.28
C SER A 119 -10.01 -9.43 -30.38
N ALA A 120 -9.93 -8.51 -31.35
CA ALA A 120 -8.81 -7.59 -31.53
C ALA A 120 -8.46 -6.77 -30.25
N VAL A 121 -9.45 -6.35 -29.45
CA VAL A 121 -9.21 -5.57 -28.22
C VAL A 121 -8.62 -6.46 -27.13
N TYR A 122 -9.08 -7.71 -27.03
CA TYR A 122 -8.49 -8.70 -26.12
C TYR A 122 -7.07 -9.10 -26.54
N ALA A 123 -6.84 -9.27 -27.84
CA ALA A 123 -5.51 -9.52 -28.41
C ALA A 123 -4.57 -8.34 -28.12
N PHE A 124 -5.05 -7.11 -28.24
CA PHE A 124 -4.33 -5.89 -27.87
C PHE A 124 -3.94 -5.90 -26.39
N ALA A 125 -4.91 -6.14 -25.49
CA ALA A 125 -4.67 -6.22 -24.05
C ALA A 125 -3.62 -7.29 -23.70
N ARG A 126 -3.75 -8.49 -24.28
CA ARG A 126 -2.84 -9.62 -24.05
C ARG A 126 -1.43 -9.36 -24.57
N GLY A 127 -1.32 -8.72 -25.74
CA GLY A 127 -0.06 -8.29 -26.32
C GLY A 127 0.62 -7.26 -25.43
N LEU A 128 -0.08 -6.20 -25.05
CA LEU A 128 0.45 -5.14 -24.17
C LEU A 128 0.90 -5.70 -22.81
N LEU A 129 0.17 -6.69 -22.28
CA LEU A 129 0.55 -7.37 -21.04
C LEU A 129 1.86 -8.15 -21.18
N ALA A 130 2.10 -8.78 -22.34
CA ALA A 130 3.36 -9.47 -22.64
C ALA A 130 4.55 -8.49 -22.73
N ASP A 131 4.31 -7.31 -23.29
CA ASP A 131 5.28 -6.21 -23.40
C ASP A 131 5.49 -5.46 -22.06
N GLY A 132 4.85 -5.91 -20.97
CA GLY A 132 4.94 -5.28 -19.66
C GLY A 132 4.28 -3.90 -19.54
N LYS A 133 3.44 -3.51 -20.51
CA LYS A 133 2.66 -2.25 -20.52
C LYS A 133 1.37 -2.41 -19.71
N LEU A 134 1.54 -2.60 -18.40
CA LEU A 134 0.49 -3.04 -17.47
C LEU A 134 -0.77 -2.16 -17.50
N ASN A 135 -0.63 -0.85 -17.36
CA ASN A 135 -1.77 0.08 -17.35
C ASN A 135 -2.56 0.03 -18.66
N LEU A 136 -1.87 0.10 -19.80
CA LEU A 136 -2.52 0.04 -21.12
C LEU A 136 -3.24 -1.29 -21.35
N ALA A 137 -2.63 -2.41 -20.95
CA ALA A 137 -3.27 -3.72 -21.03
C ALA A 137 -4.58 -3.76 -20.22
N LYS A 138 -4.56 -3.21 -19.01
CA LYS A 138 -5.74 -3.13 -18.14
C LYS A 138 -6.78 -2.15 -18.65
N TYR A 139 -6.38 -1.00 -19.20
CA TYR A 139 -7.30 -0.06 -19.84
C TYR A 139 -7.97 -0.70 -21.06
N ALA A 140 -7.24 -1.49 -21.84
CA ALA A 140 -7.80 -2.18 -23.01
C ALA A 140 -8.87 -3.19 -22.58
N LEU A 141 -8.55 -4.02 -21.59
CA LEU A 141 -9.52 -4.93 -20.98
C LEU A 141 -10.70 -4.20 -20.30
N TYR A 142 -10.44 -3.06 -19.68
CA TYR A 142 -11.47 -2.21 -19.07
C TYR A 142 -12.35 -1.49 -20.11
N SER A 143 -11.89 -1.38 -21.35
CA SER A 143 -12.66 -0.74 -22.42
C SER A 143 -13.67 -1.69 -23.06
N THR A 144 -13.47 -3.00 -22.91
CA THR A 144 -14.36 -4.02 -23.52
C THR A 144 -15.74 -4.10 -22.88
N GLY A 145 -15.90 -3.55 -21.67
CA GLY A 145 -17.13 -3.69 -20.89
C GLY A 145 -17.33 -5.08 -20.27
N ASN A 146 -16.36 -5.98 -20.35
CA ASN A 146 -16.50 -7.36 -19.86
C ASN A 146 -16.40 -7.42 -18.33
N VAL A 147 -17.55 -7.27 -17.67
CA VAL A 147 -17.69 -7.22 -16.21
C VAL A 147 -17.21 -8.50 -15.56
N THR A 148 -17.48 -9.66 -16.18
CA THR A 148 -17.02 -10.94 -15.66
C THR A 148 -15.50 -10.95 -15.49
N LEU A 149 -14.72 -10.49 -16.47
CA LEU A 149 -13.27 -10.42 -16.32
C LEU A 149 -12.81 -9.41 -15.26
N TRP A 150 -13.55 -8.31 -15.10
CA TRP A 150 -13.24 -7.31 -14.08
C TRP A 150 -13.49 -7.83 -12.66
N GLU A 151 -14.60 -8.54 -12.47
CA GLU A 151 -15.05 -9.05 -11.17
C GLU A 151 -14.37 -10.37 -10.77
N HIS A 152 -13.96 -11.21 -11.73
CA HIS A 152 -13.38 -12.54 -11.48
C HIS A 152 -11.92 -12.53 -10.98
N SER A 153 -11.51 -11.46 -10.31
CA SER A 153 -10.38 -11.33 -9.36
C SER A 153 -8.98 -10.96 -9.86
N GLN A 154 -8.71 -10.80 -11.16
CA GLN A 154 -7.32 -10.56 -11.64
C GLN A 154 -7.08 -9.27 -12.44
N VAL A 155 -8.10 -8.47 -12.75
CA VAL A 155 -7.85 -7.11 -13.31
C VAL A 155 -7.08 -6.24 -12.33
N LYS A 156 -7.26 -6.44 -11.02
CA LYS A 156 -6.47 -5.77 -9.98
C LYS A 156 -5.13 -6.46 -9.67
N ALA A 157 -4.75 -7.50 -10.40
CA ALA A 157 -3.54 -8.26 -10.12
C ALA A 157 -2.28 -7.39 -10.20
N LEU A 158 -1.42 -7.50 -9.20
CA LEU A 158 -0.16 -6.74 -9.09
C LEU A 158 1.01 -7.65 -8.69
N SER A 159 0.94 -8.94 -9.06
CA SER A 159 2.04 -9.91 -8.90
C SER A 159 2.25 -10.69 -10.18
N LYS A 160 3.45 -11.26 -10.35
CA LYS A 160 3.75 -12.12 -11.50
C LYS A 160 2.77 -13.30 -11.61
N THR A 161 2.43 -13.92 -10.48
CA THR A 161 1.41 -14.99 -10.45
C THR A 161 0.02 -14.49 -10.88
N GLY A 162 -0.46 -13.36 -10.35
CA GLY A 162 -1.78 -12.83 -10.72
C GLY A 162 -1.85 -12.37 -12.17
N LEU A 163 -0.78 -11.77 -12.71
CA LEU A 163 -0.72 -11.39 -14.12
C LEU A 163 -0.70 -12.60 -15.06
N ARG A 164 -0.13 -13.73 -14.63
CA ARG A 164 -0.24 -15.00 -15.39
C ARG A 164 -1.67 -15.50 -15.48
N VAL A 165 -2.44 -15.40 -14.40
CA VAL A 165 -3.86 -15.77 -14.42
C VAL A 165 -4.63 -14.82 -15.34
N LEU A 166 -4.38 -13.51 -15.26
CA LEU A 166 -4.99 -12.55 -16.19
C LEU A 166 -4.65 -12.83 -17.67
N ALA A 167 -3.38 -13.18 -17.94
CA ALA A 167 -2.94 -13.57 -19.28
C ALA A 167 -3.66 -14.82 -19.78
N TYR A 168 -3.82 -15.82 -18.90
CA TYR A 168 -4.55 -17.05 -19.19
C TYR A 168 -6.04 -16.75 -19.47
N ASP A 169 -6.70 -15.92 -18.67
CA ASP A 169 -8.11 -15.55 -18.89
C ASP A 169 -8.31 -14.87 -20.26
N LEU A 170 -7.37 -14.01 -20.66
CA LEU A 170 -7.37 -13.39 -22.00
C LEU A 170 -7.13 -14.42 -23.12
N GLU A 171 -6.23 -15.38 -22.92
CA GLU A 171 -5.98 -16.48 -23.87
C GLU A 171 -7.20 -17.38 -24.01
N GLN A 172 -7.88 -17.72 -22.91
CA GLN A 172 -9.10 -18.50 -22.93
C GLN A 172 -10.19 -17.83 -23.77
N ILE A 173 -10.28 -16.51 -23.73
CA ILE A 173 -11.23 -15.75 -24.56
C ILE A 173 -10.87 -15.79 -26.04
N LEU A 174 -9.59 -15.70 -26.36
CA LEU A 174 -9.11 -15.63 -27.74
C LEU A 174 -9.13 -17.00 -28.43
N PHE A 175 -8.87 -18.08 -27.70
CA PHE A 175 -8.82 -19.44 -28.26
C PHE A 175 -10.11 -20.22 -28.08
N HIS A 176 -10.94 -19.85 -27.10
CA HIS A 176 -12.21 -20.51 -26.80
C HIS A 176 -13.34 -19.47 -26.69
N PRO A 177 -13.67 -18.74 -27.78
CA PRO A 177 -14.65 -17.66 -27.76
C PRO A 177 -16.05 -18.14 -27.32
N GLU A 178 -16.38 -19.42 -27.43
CA GLU A 178 -17.60 -19.99 -26.89
C GLU A 178 -17.75 -19.81 -25.37
N LYS A 179 -16.63 -19.65 -24.64
CA LYS A 179 -16.63 -19.37 -23.20
C LYS A 179 -17.15 -17.96 -22.88
N LEU A 180 -17.07 -17.02 -23.83
CA LEU A 180 -17.59 -15.66 -23.68
C LEU A 180 -19.11 -15.59 -23.55
N VAL A 181 -19.85 -16.63 -23.96
CA VAL A 181 -21.32 -16.64 -23.91
C VAL A 181 -21.85 -16.45 -22.48
N ASN A 182 -21.06 -16.85 -21.48
CA ASN A 182 -21.41 -16.71 -20.06
C ASN A 182 -20.89 -15.41 -19.42
N HIS A 183 -20.19 -14.55 -20.17
CA HIS A 183 -19.66 -13.31 -19.64
C HIS A 183 -20.72 -12.21 -19.65
N GLU A 184 -20.81 -11.48 -18.54
CA GLU A 184 -21.60 -10.26 -18.44
C GLU A 184 -20.86 -9.12 -19.14
N ILE A 185 -21.49 -8.55 -20.16
CA ILE A 185 -21.02 -7.37 -20.86
C ILE A 185 -21.83 -6.18 -20.37
N GLY A 186 -21.18 -5.35 -19.56
CA GLY A 186 -21.71 -4.08 -19.07
C GLY A 186 -21.50 -2.95 -20.08
N ILE A 187 -21.93 -1.75 -19.67
CA ILE A 187 -21.69 -0.54 -20.45
C ILE A 187 -20.21 -0.15 -20.31
N PRO A 188 -19.48 0.11 -21.41
CA PRO A 188 -18.13 0.67 -21.35
C PRO A 188 -18.08 1.92 -20.47
N CYS A 189 -16.98 2.10 -19.77
CA CYS A 189 -16.85 2.99 -18.60
C CYS A 189 -16.99 4.49 -18.87
N ALA A 190 -17.20 4.90 -20.11
CA ALA A 190 -17.58 6.26 -20.50
C ALA A 190 -18.73 6.85 -19.64
N ASN A 191 -19.60 5.99 -19.09
CA ASN A 191 -20.74 6.41 -18.26
C ASN A 191 -20.46 6.45 -16.74
N ILE A 192 -19.23 6.15 -16.28
CA ILE A 192 -18.88 6.17 -14.84
C ILE A 192 -18.67 7.60 -14.33
N ARG A 193 -18.11 8.50 -15.17
CA ARG A 193 -17.81 9.89 -14.82
C ARG A 193 -19.03 10.71 -14.36
N GLY A 194 -20.24 10.30 -14.73
CA GLY A 194 -21.50 10.90 -14.28
C GLY A 194 -22.22 10.13 -13.16
N LYS A 195 -21.74 8.93 -12.78
CA LYS A 195 -22.41 8.05 -11.83
C LYS A 195 -22.02 8.33 -10.38
N PHE A 196 -20.77 8.74 -10.13
CA PHE A 196 -20.25 8.94 -8.78
C PHE A 196 -19.56 10.31 -8.67
N ALA A 197 -20.09 11.14 -7.78
CA ALA A 197 -19.53 12.47 -7.50
C ALA A 197 -18.54 12.47 -6.31
N VAL A 198 -18.39 11.33 -5.62
CA VAL A 198 -17.52 11.17 -4.45
C VAL A 198 -17.09 9.71 -4.28
N SER A 199 -15.93 9.50 -3.68
CA SER A 199 -15.33 8.20 -3.34
C SER A 199 -15.42 7.86 -1.85
N VAL A 200 -15.23 6.59 -1.50
CA VAL A 200 -15.18 6.14 -0.10
C VAL A 200 -14.10 6.90 0.69
N VAL A 201 -12.92 7.12 0.09
CA VAL A 201 -11.84 7.90 0.71
C VAL A 201 -12.30 9.32 1.04
N GLU A 202 -12.88 10.04 0.08
CA GLU A 202 -13.35 11.42 0.29
C GLU A 202 -14.44 11.50 1.36
N VAL A 203 -15.37 10.54 1.39
CA VAL A 203 -16.38 10.44 2.46
C VAL A 203 -15.73 10.24 3.83
N MET A 204 -14.81 9.27 3.93
CA MET A 204 -14.19 8.93 5.20
C MET A 204 -13.28 10.05 5.72
N GLU A 205 -12.55 10.74 4.84
CA GLU A 205 -11.76 11.93 5.19
C GLU A 205 -12.65 13.08 5.68
N PHE A 206 -13.74 13.38 4.97
CA PHE A 206 -14.71 14.39 5.38
C PHE A 206 -15.28 14.09 6.77
N LEU A 207 -15.71 12.85 7.02
CA LEU A 207 -16.22 12.44 8.33
C LEU A 207 -15.12 12.53 9.42
N SER A 208 -13.88 12.15 9.11
CA SER A 208 -12.73 12.26 10.03
C SER A 208 -12.39 13.70 10.42
N GLN A 209 -12.52 14.66 9.49
CA GLN A 209 -12.33 16.09 9.72
C GLN A 209 -13.43 16.68 10.63
N HIS A 210 -14.66 16.18 10.51
CA HIS A 210 -15.81 16.61 11.31
C HIS A 210 -16.16 15.70 12.49
N ARG A 211 -15.29 14.75 12.84
CA ARG A 211 -15.53 13.68 13.83
C ARG A 211 -16.03 14.15 15.20
N GLN A 212 -15.68 15.38 15.62
CA GLN A 212 -16.15 15.96 16.89
C GLN A 212 -17.66 16.22 16.92
N HIS A 213 -18.31 16.25 15.76
CA HIS A 213 -19.75 16.44 15.61
C HIS A 213 -20.49 15.14 15.26
N ILE A 214 -19.81 13.98 15.33
CA ILE A 214 -20.36 12.71 14.88
C ILE A 214 -20.24 11.68 16.00
N LEU A 215 -21.37 11.04 16.31
CA LEU A 215 -21.40 9.86 17.17
C LEU A 215 -21.64 8.63 16.30
N LEU A 216 -20.81 7.61 16.46
CA LEU A 216 -20.88 6.35 15.74
C LEU A 216 -21.56 5.28 16.60
N ASN A 217 -22.52 4.57 16.02
CA ASN A 217 -23.11 3.40 16.66
C ASN A 217 -22.12 2.22 16.62
N GLN A 218 -21.52 1.94 17.77
CA GLN A 218 -20.46 0.94 17.91
C GLN A 218 -20.97 -0.49 17.68
N GLN A 219 -22.22 -0.77 18.04
CA GLN A 219 -22.83 -2.10 17.87
C GLN A 219 -23.09 -2.38 16.40
N GLN A 220 -23.70 -1.43 15.68
CA GLN A 220 -23.94 -1.56 14.25
C GLN A 220 -22.64 -1.67 13.44
N LEU A 221 -21.61 -0.91 13.83
CA LEU A 221 -20.27 -1.06 13.25
C LEU A 221 -19.74 -2.49 13.40
N GLN A 222 -19.89 -3.10 14.57
CA GLN A 222 -19.41 -4.46 14.83
C GLN A 222 -20.20 -5.50 14.03
N THR A 223 -21.52 -5.32 13.88
CA THR A 223 -22.36 -6.20 13.04
C THR A 223 -21.99 -6.14 11.56
N ASN A 224 -21.61 -4.97 11.05
CA ASN A 224 -21.22 -4.77 9.66
C ASN A 224 -19.73 -5.03 9.39
N TYR A 225 -18.95 -5.43 10.39
CA TYR A 225 -17.49 -5.57 10.29
C TYR A 225 -17.06 -7.03 10.14
N GLU A 226 -16.33 -7.32 9.07
CA GLU A 226 -15.59 -8.57 8.95
C GLU A 226 -14.18 -8.43 9.51
N ARG A 227 -13.80 -9.37 10.38
CA ARG A 227 -12.47 -9.40 11.00
C ARG A 227 -11.37 -9.66 9.97
N THR A 228 -10.36 -8.79 9.96
CA THR A 228 -9.32 -8.81 8.92
C THR A 228 -8.00 -9.47 9.33
N GLY A 229 -7.89 -9.96 10.57
CA GLY A 229 -6.69 -10.63 11.09
C GLY A 229 -7.05 -11.69 12.14
N ILE A 230 -6.04 -12.38 12.68
CA ILE A 230 -6.25 -13.38 13.73
C ILE A 230 -6.70 -12.69 15.01
N LYS A 231 -7.80 -13.17 15.61
CA LYS A 231 -8.30 -12.66 16.88
C LYS A 231 -7.22 -12.78 17.98
N GLN A 232 -6.98 -11.67 18.65
CA GLN A 232 -6.01 -11.57 19.75
C GLN A 232 -6.73 -11.57 21.09
N VAL A 233 -6.21 -12.31 22.05
CA VAL A 233 -6.58 -12.28 23.46
C VAL A 233 -5.61 -11.35 24.18
N TYR A 234 -6.12 -10.23 24.67
CA TYR A 234 -5.34 -9.23 25.40
C TYR A 234 -5.28 -9.58 26.89
N GLY A 235 -4.16 -9.25 27.53
CA GLY A 235 -3.91 -9.55 28.94
C GLY A 235 -3.54 -11.01 29.18
N LEU A 236 -3.00 -11.71 28.18
CA LEU A 236 -2.55 -13.10 28.30
C LEU A 236 -1.02 -13.17 28.25
N LEU A 237 -0.41 -13.72 29.29
CA LEU A 237 1.03 -13.95 29.38
C LEU A 237 1.46 -15.14 28.53
N LYS A 238 2.77 -15.27 28.28
CA LYS A 238 3.34 -16.43 27.56
C LYS A 238 3.05 -17.77 28.22
N SER A 239 2.85 -17.77 29.54
CA SER A 239 2.44 -18.94 30.32
C SER A 239 0.98 -19.38 30.08
N GLY A 240 0.16 -18.54 29.43
CA GLY A 240 -1.30 -18.73 29.34
C GLY A 240 -2.06 -18.17 30.53
N GLU A 241 -1.38 -17.60 31.53
CA GLU A 241 -2.03 -16.92 32.65
C GLU A 241 -2.48 -15.52 32.25
N LYS A 242 -3.55 -15.04 32.86
CA LYS A 242 -4.01 -13.66 32.68
C LYS A 242 -3.14 -12.68 33.46
N THR A 243 -3.01 -11.46 32.97
CA THR A 243 -2.37 -10.37 33.70
C THR A 243 -3.13 -10.05 34.99
N TRP A 244 -2.43 -9.55 36.00
CA TRP A 244 -3.05 -9.13 37.26
C TRP A 244 -3.89 -7.83 37.11
N LEU A 245 -3.84 -7.20 35.94
CA LEU A 245 -4.59 -6.00 35.56
C LEU A 245 -5.46 -6.25 34.33
N LYS A 246 -6.57 -5.51 34.21
CA LYS A 246 -7.43 -5.45 33.03
C LYS A 246 -7.97 -4.03 32.80
N THR A 247 -8.49 -3.76 31.62
CA THR A 247 -9.19 -2.50 31.30
C THR A 247 -10.71 -2.68 31.30
N GLU A 248 -11.42 -1.62 31.65
CA GLU A 248 -12.87 -1.51 31.48
C GLU A 248 -13.21 -0.20 30.76
N TYR A 249 -14.09 -0.27 29.76
CA TYR A 249 -14.57 0.91 29.05
C TYR A 249 -15.54 1.71 29.93
N ILE A 250 -15.33 3.01 30.02
CA ILE A 250 -16.17 3.92 30.82
C ILE A 250 -17.01 4.88 29.96
N ASP A 251 -16.84 4.83 28.63
CA ASP A 251 -17.50 5.69 27.65
C ASP A 251 -18.61 4.99 26.85
N TYR A 252 -19.04 3.80 27.28
CA TYR A 252 -20.02 2.99 26.59
C TYR A 252 -20.95 2.28 27.57
N SER A 253 -22.22 2.26 27.21
CA SER A 253 -23.23 1.41 27.83
C SER A 253 -24.03 0.70 26.73
N PRO A 254 -24.46 -0.55 26.91
CA PRO A 254 -25.37 -1.21 25.96
C PRO A 254 -26.66 -0.42 25.70
N SER A 255 -27.12 0.38 26.68
CA SER A 255 -28.27 1.27 26.53
C SER A 255 -28.00 2.52 25.68
N HIS A 256 -26.72 2.87 25.49
CA HIS A 256 -26.26 4.04 24.74
C HIS A 256 -25.02 3.64 23.91
N PRO A 257 -25.21 2.92 22.78
CA PRO A 257 -24.12 2.26 22.05
C PRO A 257 -23.28 3.24 21.20
N TYR A 258 -23.34 4.53 21.51
CA TYR A 258 -22.74 5.60 20.71
C TYR A 258 -21.40 6.02 21.29
N VAL A 259 -20.40 6.12 20.43
CA VAL A 259 -19.07 6.62 20.76
C VAL A 259 -18.69 7.75 19.84
N ARG A 260 -17.74 8.59 20.25
CA ARG A 260 -17.21 9.63 19.35
C ARG A 260 -16.57 8.98 18.13
N MET A 261 -16.82 9.53 16.95
CA MET A 261 -16.21 9.03 15.73
C MET A 261 -14.67 9.08 15.81
N GLY A 262 -14.05 8.02 15.30
CA GLY A 262 -12.60 7.88 15.25
C GLY A 262 -11.93 8.74 14.18
N LYS A 263 -10.61 8.61 14.10
CA LYS A 263 -9.81 9.13 12.98
C LYS A 263 -9.61 8.06 11.92
N VAL A 264 -9.56 8.48 10.67
CA VAL A 264 -9.17 7.61 9.55
C VAL A 264 -7.65 7.54 9.45
N VAL A 265 -7.12 6.33 9.32
CA VAL A 265 -5.68 6.04 9.22
C VAL A 265 -5.43 5.07 8.08
N TYR A 266 -4.55 5.45 7.16
CA TYR A 266 -4.10 4.61 6.08
C TYR A 266 -2.94 3.72 6.51
N ASN A 267 -2.88 2.52 5.96
CA ASN A 267 -1.68 1.70 6.09
C ASN A 267 -0.56 2.27 5.20
N HIS A 268 0.69 2.18 5.67
CA HIS A 268 1.86 2.68 4.94
C HIS A 268 2.33 1.78 3.80
N HIS A 269 1.76 0.57 3.68
CA HIS A 269 2.30 -0.48 2.81
C HIS A 269 1.23 -1.28 2.07
N SER A 270 -0.05 -0.98 2.25
CA SER A 270 -1.15 -1.71 1.61
C SER A 270 -2.36 -0.81 1.44
N ALA A 271 -3.26 -1.13 0.52
CA ALA A 271 -4.53 -0.42 0.34
C ALA A 271 -5.54 -0.77 1.45
N THR A 272 -5.18 -0.43 2.69
CA THR A 272 -6.00 -0.62 3.88
C THR A 272 -6.26 0.71 4.55
N MET A 273 -7.52 0.96 4.87
CA MET A 273 -7.97 2.15 5.58
C MET A 273 -8.69 1.72 6.85
N ASN A 274 -8.24 2.22 7.98
CA ASN A 274 -8.76 1.91 9.30
C ASN A 274 -9.48 3.11 9.91
N LEU A 275 -10.56 2.85 10.62
CA LEU A 275 -11.18 3.79 11.54
C LEU A 275 -10.67 3.50 12.96
N LEU A 276 -9.87 4.42 13.49
CA LEU A 276 -9.27 4.35 14.82
C LEU A 276 -10.16 5.09 15.82
N ILE A 277 -10.94 4.33 16.59
CA ILE A 277 -11.84 4.84 17.63
C ILE A 277 -11.09 4.88 18.95
N GLN A 278 -10.93 6.09 19.50
CA GLN A 278 -10.37 6.27 20.83
C GLN A 278 -11.45 6.03 21.89
N ARG A 279 -11.16 5.14 22.83
CA ARG A 279 -12.07 4.72 23.89
C ARG A 279 -11.48 5.02 25.26
N ARG A 280 -12.27 5.61 26.15
CA ARG A 280 -11.83 5.85 27.53
C ARG A 280 -11.93 4.57 28.34
N VAL A 281 -10.87 4.28 29.07
CA VAL A 281 -10.79 3.09 29.92
C VAL A 281 -10.32 3.46 31.32
N ARG A 282 -10.68 2.62 32.29
CA ARG A 282 -10.03 2.59 33.60
C ARG A 282 -9.30 1.27 33.80
N LEU A 283 -8.22 1.32 34.57
CA LEU A 283 -7.40 0.16 34.91
C LEU A 283 -7.92 -0.46 36.20
N LEU A 284 -8.16 -1.77 36.20
CA LEU A 284 -8.69 -2.53 37.34
C LEU A 284 -7.75 -3.69 37.68
N LYS A 285 -7.62 -4.01 38.97
CA LYS A 285 -7.04 -5.29 39.40
C LYS A 285 -7.96 -6.44 39.00
N GLN A 286 -7.37 -7.54 38.54
CA GLN A 286 -8.16 -8.65 38.04
C GLN A 286 -8.82 -9.47 39.16
N GLU A 287 -8.20 -9.54 40.34
CA GLU A 287 -8.67 -10.32 41.49
C GLU A 287 -9.97 -9.79 42.09
N ASP A 288 -10.06 -8.48 42.29
CA ASP A 288 -11.14 -7.84 43.06
C ASP A 288 -11.86 -6.71 42.31
N ASN A 289 -11.47 -6.42 41.06
CA ASN A 289 -11.97 -5.29 40.26
C ASN A 289 -11.72 -3.91 40.89
N THR A 290 -10.78 -3.78 41.82
CA THR A 290 -10.45 -2.47 42.40
C THR A 290 -9.80 -1.56 41.35
N PRO A 291 -10.25 -0.30 41.20
CA PRO A 291 -9.61 0.65 40.31
C PRO A 291 -8.19 1.02 40.75
N VAL A 292 -7.29 1.16 39.79
CA VAL A 292 -5.94 1.71 40.00
C VAL A 292 -5.99 3.19 39.65
N ALA A 293 -5.93 4.05 40.66
CA ALA A 293 -6.03 5.50 40.49
C ALA A 293 -4.70 6.13 40.00
N ASP A 294 -3.56 5.63 40.51
CA ASP A 294 -2.23 6.11 40.15
C ASP A 294 -1.21 4.97 40.07
N VAL A 295 -0.14 5.19 39.31
CA VAL A 295 1.06 4.34 39.31
C VAL A 295 2.29 5.23 39.44
N ALA A 296 3.00 5.09 40.55
CA ALA A 296 4.25 5.82 40.82
C ALA A 296 4.10 7.36 40.68
N GLY A 297 2.97 7.90 41.11
CA GLY A 297 2.64 9.33 41.02
C GLY A 297 2.06 9.79 39.67
N ALA A 298 1.84 8.87 38.72
CA ALA A 298 1.11 9.16 37.49
C ALA A 298 -0.38 8.86 37.64
N PHE A 299 -1.23 9.89 37.56
CA PHE A 299 -2.69 9.76 37.61
C PHE A 299 -3.25 9.09 36.35
N LEU A 300 -4.21 8.17 36.52
CA LEU A 300 -4.75 7.32 35.45
C LEU A 300 -6.18 7.68 34.99
N ASP A 301 -6.68 8.87 35.34
CA ASP A 301 -8.07 9.28 35.08
C ASP A 301 -8.43 9.43 33.59
N ASN A 302 -7.43 9.56 32.72
CA ASN A 302 -7.60 9.84 31.30
C ASN A 302 -6.97 8.75 30.40
N LEU A 303 -6.92 7.50 30.88
CA LEU A 303 -6.43 6.40 30.07
C LEU A 303 -7.34 6.16 28.85
N ASN A 304 -6.69 5.90 27.72
CA ASN A 304 -7.37 5.61 26.47
C ASN A 304 -6.84 4.30 25.88
N GLN A 305 -7.75 3.57 25.26
CA GLN A 305 -7.46 2.42 24.40
C GLN A 305 -8.01 2.72 23.01
N PHE A 306 -7.37 2.18 21.98
CA PHE A 306 -7.83 2.37 20.60
C PHE A 306 -8.43 1.09 20.05
N ASN A 307 -9.61 1.19 19.47
CA ASN A 307 -10.24 0.14 18.68
C ASN A 307 -10.06 0.49 17.21
N SER A 308 -9.45 -0.41 16.45
CA SER A 308 -9.21 -0.22 15.01
C SER A 308 -10.17 -1.10 14.22
N TYR A 309 -10.99 -0.47 13.37
CA TYR A 309 -11.91 -1.16 12.45
C TYR A 309 -11.47 -0.92 11.01
N THR A 310 -11.17 -1.99 10.28
CA THR A 310 -10.81 -1.90 8.86
C THR A 310 -12.04 -1.55 8.03
N ILE A 311 -12.08 -0.35 7.45
CA ILE A 311 -13.15 0.10 6.53
C ILE A 311 -12.90 -0.44 5.13
N VAL A 312 -11.65 -0.33 4.65
CA VAL A 312 -11.19 -0.90 3.38
C VAL A 312 -10.04 -1.85 3.68
N ARG A 313 -10.15 -3.07 3.19
CA ARG A 313 -9.23 -4.19 3.37
C ARG A 313 -8.61 -4.53 2.03
N ASP A 314 -7.31 -4.30 1.89
CA ASP A 314 -6.52 -4.75 0.73
C ASP A 314 -7.14 -4.34 -0.63
N GLY A 315 -7.66 -3.10 -0.73
CA GLY A 315 -8.29 -2.57 -1.93
C GLY A 315 -9.74 -3.03 -2.15
N GLN A 316 -10.40 -3.55 -1.11
CA GLN A 316 -11.80 -3.97 -1.11
C GLN A 316 -12.55 -3.40 0.09
N LEU A 317 -13.81 -2.99 -0.10
CA LEU A 317 -14.65 -2.48 0.99
C LEU A 317 -14.95 -3.61 2.00
N ASN A 318 -14.78 -3.31 3.28
CA ASN A 318 -15.01 -4.25 4.38
C ASN A 318 -16.22 -3.85 5.24
N ILE A 319 -16.55 -2.55 5.28
CA ILE A 319 -17.75 -2.01 5.93
C ILE A 319 -18.55 -1.25 4.89
N SER A 320 -19.76 -1.73 4.59
CA SER A 320 -20.62 -1.18 3.53
C SER A 320 -21.42 0.04 3.96
N SER A 321 -21.58 0.28 5.26
CA SER A 321 -22.30 1.43 5.80
C SER A 321 -21.90 1.77 7.24
N LEU A 322 -22.12 3.03 7.63
CA LEU A 322 -21.90 3.54 8.99
C LEU A 322 -23.19 4.13 9.54
N CYS A 323 -23.62 3.68 10.72
CA CYS A 323 -24.74 4.27 11.44
C CYS A 323 -24.23 5.36 12.40
N ILE A 324 -24.64 6.61 12.18
CA ILE A 324 -24.14 7.78 12.90
C ILE A 324 -25.27 8.72 13.36
N LYS A 325 -25.03 9.46 14.45
CA LYS A 325 -25.77 10.70 14.77
C LYS A 325 -24.91 11.90 14.42
N ILE A 326 -25.55 12.94 13.89
CA ILE A 326 -24.87 14.10 13.32
C ILE A 326 -25.30 15.36 14.10
N GLY A 327 -24.37 15.97 14.84
CA GLY A 327 -24.61 17.19 15.59
C GLY A 327 -24.40 18.49 14.79
N ASN A 328 -24.10 18.39 13.48
CA ASN A 328 -23.77 19.55 12.64
C ASN A 328 -24.54 19.51 11.31
N LYS A 329 -25.31 20.57 11.03
CA LYS A 329 -26.15 20.67 9.83
C LYS A 329 -25.33 20.67 8.52
N ALA A 330 -24.14 21.27 8.50
CA ALA A 330 -23.30 21.28 7.28
C ALA A 330 -22.81 19.88 6.92
N VAL A 331 -22.47 19.04 7.92
CA VAL A 331 -22.14 17.62 7.70
C VAL A 331 -23.33 16.87 7.11
N PHE A 332 -24.53 17.08 7.68
CA PHE A 332 -25.76 16.49 7.16
C PHE A 332 -26.05 16.93 5.72
N ASP A 333 -26.01 18.24 5.44
CA ASP A 333 -26.29 18.80 4.12
C ASP A 333 -25.30 18.28 3.05
N TRP A 334 -24.02 18.08 3.43
CA TRP A 334 -23.01 17.49 2.56
C TRP A 334 -23.32 16.02 2.24
N LEU A 335 -23.64 15.20 3.25
CA LEU A 335 -24.01 13.80 3.05
C LEU A 335 -25.28 13.66 2.20
N ARG A 336 -26.27 14.53 2.42
CA ARG A 336 -27.51 14.57 1.63
C ARG A 336 -27.25 14.95 0.18
N ARG A 337 -26.40 15.96 -0.07
CA ARG A 337 -26.03 16.42 -1.42
C ARG A 337 -25.49 15.29 -2.29
N TYR A 338 -24.72 14.38 -1.70
CA TYR A 338 -24.13 13.23 -2.41
C TYR A 338 -24.98 11.95 -2.32
N ASN A 339 -26.25 12.05 -1.87
CA ASN A 339 -27.15 10.92 -1.68
C ASN A 339 -26.57 9.79 -0.80
N LEU A 340 -25.72 10.14 0.15
CA LEU A 340 -25.07 9.18 1.06
C LEU A 340 -25.97 8.79 2.24
N ILE A 341 -27.02 9.58 2.47
CA ILE A 341 -28.09 9.33 3.44
C ILE A 341 -29.45 9.50 2.74
N ALA A 342 -30.53 8.96 3.32
CA ALA A 342 -31.86 8.99 2.70
C ALA A 342 -32.33 10.42 2.38
N ALA A 343 -32.73 10.66 1.12
CA ALA A 343 -33.07 11.99 0.60
C ALA A 343 -34.29 12.65 1.28
N SER A 344 -35.19 11.85 1.84
CA SER A 344 -36.40 12.29 2.56
C SER A 344 -36.16 12.69 4.01
N ALA A 345 -34.94 12.55 4.53
CA ALA A 345 -34.66 12.93 5.89
C ALA A 345 -34.50 14.45 6.02
N ASP A 346 -35.13 15.03 7.04
CA ASP A 346 -34.77 16.34 7.56
C ASP A 346 -33.61 16.23 8.55
N PHE A 347 -32.93 17.36 8.79
CA PHE A 347 -31.87 17.42 9.79
C PHE A 347 -32.45 17.33 11.19
N ASP A 348 -31.99 16.33 11.94
CA ASP A 348 -32.36 16.02 13.32
C ASP A 348 -31.12 15.44 14.01
N PHE A 349 -30.64 16.11 15.05
CA PHE A 349 -29.42 15.71 15.76
C PHE A 349 -29.62 14.48 16.66
N GLU A 350 -30.87 14.13 16.98
CA GLU A 350 -31.20 12.94 17.78
C GLU A 350 -31.35 11.69 16.91
N ARG A 351 -31.64 11.88 15.62
CA ARG A 351 -31.85 10.81 14.65
C ARG A 351 -30.54 10.10 14.29
N GLU A 352 -30.65 8.78 14.13
CA GLU A 352 -29.60 7.96 13.52
C GLU A 352 -29.74 7.96 11.99
N TYR A 353 -28.62 8.14 11.32
CA TYR A 353 -28.49 8.13 9.87
C TYR A 353 -27.57 6.99 9.43
N THR A 354 -27.95 6.28 8.36
CA THR A 354 -27.08 5.30 7.70
C THR A 354 -26.36 5.95 6.54
N VAL A 355 -25.04 6.04 6.63
CA VAL A 355 -24.17 6.49 5.53
C VAL A 355 -23.79 5.28 4.68
N PHE A 356 -24.20 5.27 3.42
CA PHE A 356 -23.93 4.16 2.50
C PHE A 356 -22.58 4.34 1.78
N LEU A 357 -21.73 3.30 1.83
CA LEU A 357 -20.41 3.26 1.18
C LEU A 357 -20.34 2.22 0.05
N GLY A 358 -21.24 1.24 0.03
CA GLY A 358 -21.17 0.04 -0.82
C GLY A 358 -21.08 0.28 -2.32
N ASP A 359 -21.76 1.32 -2.82
CA ASP A 359 -21.84 1.60 -4.25
C ASP A 359 -20.78 2.61 -4.72
N LEU A 360 -20.00 3.21 -3.81
CA LEU A 360 -19.03 4.24 -4.15
C LEU A 360 -17.71 3.63 -4.67
N PRO A 361 -17.02 4.30 -5.61
CA PRO A 361 -15.65 3.95 -5.92
C PRO A 361 -14.77 4.14 -4.68
N LEU A 362 -13.77 3.28 -4.49
CA LEU A 362 -12.89 3.38 -3.31
C LEU A 362 -12.06 4.66 -3.32
N VAL A 363 -11.62 5.08 -4.50
CA VAL A 363 -10.79 6.28 -4.74
C VAL A 363 -11.37 7.08 -5.88
N ASN A 364 -11.03 8.36 -5.94
CA ASN A 364 -11.28 9.17 -7.12
C ASN A 364 -10.24 8.81 -8.20
N PHE A 365 -10.70 8.38 -9.38
CA PHE A 365 -9.84 7.94 -10.48
C PHE A 365 -9.03 9.06 -11.13
N ASP A 366 -9.48 10.31 -10.99
CA ASP A 366 -8.82 11.49 -11.57
C ASP A 366 -7.77 12.09 -10.61
N SER A 367 -7.56 11.45 -9.45
CA SER A 367 -6.59 11.89 -8.44
C SER A 367 -5.18 11.98 -9.02
N GLN A 368 -4.50 13.09 -8.73
CA GLN A 368 -3.14 13.35 -9.17
C GLN A 368 -2.16 13.03 -8.03
N TYR A 369 -1.11 12.30 -8.37
CA TYR A 369 -0.04 11.90 -7.46
C TYR A 369 1.31 12.28 -8.06
N THR A 370 2.20 12.74 -7.20
CA THR A 370 3.59 13.06 -7.53
C THR A 370 4.49 12.58 -6.40
N ILE A 371 5.67 12.07 -6.73
CA ILE A 371 6.69 11.71 -5.76
C ILE A 371 7.82 12.72 -5.90
N PRO A 372 8.01 13.65 -4.94
CA PRO A 372 9.10 14.62 -4.99
C PRO A 372 10.48 13.94 -5.09
N ASP A 373 11.36 14.55 -5.87
CA ASP A 373 12.77 14.13 -5.93
C ASP A 373 13.43 14.21 -4.55
N GLY A 374 14.23 13.19 -4.22
CA GLY A 374 14.96 13.14 -2.95
C GLY A 374 14.10 12.79 -1.73
N LEU A 375 12.77 12.66 -1.88
CA LEU A 375 11.86 12.33 -0.78
C LEU A 375 12.30 11.07 -0.01
N LEU A 376 12.69 10.02 -0.74
CA LEU A 376 13.11 8.79 -0.08
C LEU A 376 14.42 8.97 0.70
N THR A 377 15.38 9.73 0.18
CA THR A 377 16.63 10.05 0.89
C THR A 377 16.34 10.79 2.19
N GLN A 378 15.40 11.75 2.16
CA GLN A 378 14.96 12.48 3.33
C GLN A 378 14.35 11.54 4.38
N ILE A 379 13.39 10.68 4.00
CA ILE A 379 12.76 9.73 4.92
C ILE A 379 13.81 8.73 5.46
N LEU A 380 14.75 8.31 4.62
CA LEU A 380 15.83 7.41 4.99
C LEU A 380 16.72 8.02 6.08
N VAL A 381 17.21 9.25 5.88
CA VAL A 381 17.99 9.98 6.89
C VAL A 381 17.19 10.16 8.17
N ALA A 382 15.93 10.61 8.06
CA ALA A 382 15.08 10.81 9.22
C ALA A 382 14.88 9.51 10.02
N LYS A 383 14.70 8.37 9.35
CA LYS A 383 14.49 7.06 9.99
C LYS A 383 15.75 6.51 10.64
N VAL A 384 16.92 6.69 10.01
CA VAL A 384 18.22 6.32 10.61
C VAL A 384 18.45 7.14 11.88
N LEU A 385 18.31 8.46 11.81
CA LEU A 385 18.47 9.36 12.95
C LEU A 385 17.48 9.06 14.07
N MET A 386 16.20 8.86 13.73
CA MET A 386 15.18 8.46 14.71
C MET A 386 15.55 7.15 15.42
N GLY A 387 16.13 6.18 14.70
CA GLY A 387 16.64 4.94 15.27
C GLY A 387 17.83 5.14 16.21
N MET A 388 18.77 6.00 15.84
CA MET A 388 19.94 6.35 16.67
C MET A 388 19.52 7.08 17.95
N ILE A 389 18.69 8.11 17.82
CA ILE A 389 18.17 8.89 18.94
C ILE A 389 17.40 7.99 19.91
N LYS A 390 16.53 7.11 19.40
CA LYS A 390 15.80 6.14 20.22
C LYS A 390 16.74 5.21 20.99
N ALA A 391 17.85 4.80 20.37
CA ALA A 391 18.84 3.94 21.02
C ALA A 391 19.59 4.69 22.15
N CYS A 392 19.91 5.97 21.95
CA CYS A 392 20.47 6.83 22.99
C CYS A 392 19.49 7.05 24.15
N LEU A 393 18.20 7.26 23.87
CA LEU A 393 17.18 7.58 24.87
C LEU A 393 16.58 6.38 25.62
N LYS A 394 17.05 5.14 25.38
CA LYS A 394 16.37 3.90 25.83
C LYS A 394 16.02 3.85 27.33
N ASN A 395 16.81 4.49 28.19
CA ASN A 395 16.59 4.57 29.65
C ASN A 395 16.50 6.02 30.16
N GLU A 396 16.43 6.99 29.25
CA GLU A 396 16.39 8.41 29.57
C GLU A 396 14.97 8.93 29.38
N SER A 397 14.53 9.81 30.27
CA SER A 397 13.20 10.41 30.19
C SER A 397 13.24 11.80 30.80
N ILE A 398 12.58 12.74 30.13
CA ILE A 398 12.38 14.09 30.66
C ILE A 398 11.35 14.09 31.80
N LYS A 399 10.38 13.16 31.75
CA LYS A 399 9.20 13.16 32.62
C LYS A 399 9.35 12.26 33.85
N TRP A 400 10.11 11.18 33.74
CA TRP A 400 10.10 10.08 34.71
C TRP A 400 11.50 9.69 35.11
N ILE A 401 11.73 9.48 36.40
CA ILE A 401 12.97 8.84 36.86
C ILE A 401 12.97 7.34 36.50
N PRO A 402 14.13 6.65 36.50
CA PRO A 402 14.22 5.23 36.15
C PRO A 402 13.26 4.34 36.96
N ARG A 403 13.16 4.57 38.28
CA ARG A 403 12.26 3.82 39.16
C ARG A 403 10.78 4.00 38.78
N GLN A 404 10.35 5.21 38.39
CA GLN A 404 8.98 5.46 37.92
C GLN A 404 8.73 4.75 36.58
N THR A 405 9.68 4.83 35.65
CA THR A 405 9.58 4.17 34.35
C THR A 405 9.46 2.65 34.49
N GLU A 406 10.22 2.06 35.41
CA GLU A 406 10.10 0.64 35.74
C GLU A 406 8.74 0.29 36.34
N GLN A 407 8.22 1.11 37.26
CA GLN A 407 6.90 0.90 37.85
C GLN A 407 5.79 0.98 36.80
N LEU A 408 5.81 1.99 35.91
CA LEU A 408 4.87 2.09 34.78
C LEU A 408 4.91 0.82 33.92
N ARG A 409 6.10 0.33 33.57
CA ARG A 409 6.27 -0.90 32.79
C ARG A 409 5.69 -2.13 33.51
N ASN A 410 5.91 -2.25 34.82
CA ASN A 410 5.37 -3.36 35.62
C ASN A 410 3.83 -3.33 35.73
N HIS A 411 3.21 -2.17 35.46
CA HIS A 411 1.76 -1.99 35.35
C HIS A 411 1.27 -1.98 33.90
N TYR A 412 2.09 -2.44 32.96
CA TYR A 412 1.78 -2.48 31.53
C TYR A 412 1.49 -1.09 30.93
N LEU A 413 2.08 -0.03 31.47
CA LEU A 413 1.97 1.34 30.97
C LEU A 413 3.28 1.78 30.29
N SER A 414 3.16 2.50 29.18
CA SER A 414 4.29 3.23 28.60
C SER A 414 4.58 4.52 29.38
N PRO A 415 5.75 5.15 29.16
CA PRO A 415 6.03 6.51 29.64
C PRO A 415 5.01 7.58 29.21
N ASN A 416 4.25 7.33 28.13
CA ASN A 416 3.17 8.21 27.68
C ASN A 416 1.78 7.75 28.18
N LEU A 417 1.75 6.84 29.16
CA LEU A 417 0.56 6.29 29.79
C LEU A 417 -0.39 5.52 28.84
N TYR A 418 0.12 5.02 27.70
CA TYR A 418 -0.61 4.03 26.91
C TYR A 418 -0.57 2.65 27.58
N VAL A 419 -1.71 1.97 27.59
CA VAL A 419 -1.86 0.59 28.04
C VAL A 419 -1.25 -0.37 27.01
N ASN A 420 -0.35 -1.25 27.47
CA ASN A 420 0.45 -2.18 26.67
C ASN A 420 0.35 -3.60 27.24
N PHE A 421 -0.86 -4.13 27.32
CA PHE A 421 -1.02 -5.52 27.75
C PHE A 421 -0.36 -6.48 26.76
N PRO A 422 0.25 -7.58 27.26
CA PRO A 422 0.65 -8.68 26.41
C PRO A 422 -0.58 -9.25 25.71
N HIS A 423 -0.41 -9.71 24.49
CA HIS A 423 -1.48 -10.30 23.70
C HIS A 423 -0.97 -11.55 22.98
N GLN A 424 -1.88 -12.50 22.79
CA GLN A 424 -1.61 -13.74 22.08
C GLN A 424 -2.75 -14.03 21.10
N PRO A 425 -2.49 -14.70 19.97
CA PRO A 425 -3.56 -15.15 19.11
C PRO A 425 -4.42 -16.19 19.85
N GLU A 426 -5.75 -16.09 19.71
CA GLU A 426 -6.71 -17.03 20.30
C GLU A 426 -6.46 -18.49 19.86
N GLN A 427 -5.90 -18.65 18.66
CA GLN A 427 -5.46 -19.92 18.11
C GLN A 427 -4.26 -19.71 17.18
N HIS A 428 -3.42 -20.74 17.04
CA HIS A 428 -2.34 -20.70 16.05
C HIS A 428 -2.91 -20.73 14.62
N PRO A 429 -2.44 -19.86 13.70
CA PRO A 429 -3.03 -19.75 12.35
C PRO A 429 -3.08 -21.06 11.57
N LEU A 430 -2.01 -21.86 11.60
CA LEU A 430 -1.96 -23.12 10.87
C LEU A 430 -2.95 -24.16 11.44
N SER A 431 -3.06 -24.25 12.75
CA SER A 431 -4.03 -25.13 13.41
C SER A 431 -5.46 -24.68 13.09
N GLY A 432 -5.70 -23.37 13.09
CA GLY A 432 -6.98 -22.77 12.70
C GLY A 432 -7.37 -23.04 11.24
N LEU A 433 -6.41 -23.22 10.32
CA LEU A 433 -6.72 -23.60 8.95
C LEU A 433 -7.25 -25.02 8.86
N VAL A 434 -6.64 -25.95 9.61
CA VAL A 434 -7.08 -27.35 9.66
C VAL A 434 -8.50 -27.47 10.23
N THR A 435 -8.82 -26.67 11.24
CA THR A 435 -10.16 -26.67 11.87
C THR A 435 -11.20 -25.82 11.12
N GLY A 436 -10.79 -25.06 10.10
CA GLY A 436 -11.67 -24.16 9.35
C GLY A 436 -12.00 -22.83 10.06
N ASN A 437 -11.43 -22.57 11.25
CA ASN A 437 -11.63 -21.33 12.02
C ASN A 437 -10.71 -20.19 11.57
N THR A 438 -9.73 -20.45 10.72
CA THR A 438 -8.85 -19.46 10.10
C THR A 438 -8.93 -19.61 8.58
N ALA A 439 -8.73 -18.51 7.86
CA ALA A 439 -8.60 -18.48 6.42
C ALA A 439 -7.36 -17.71 5.99
N ILE A 440 -6.89 -18.01 4.79
CA ILE A 440 -5.78 -17.31 4.13
C ILE A 440 -6.33 -16.30 3.13
N ARG A 441 -5.57 -15.23 2.93
CA ARG A 441 -5.74 -14.34 1.77
C ARG A 441 -4.40 -13.75 1.34
N GLN A 442 -4.33 -13.37 0.07
CA GLN A 442 -3.21 -12.60 -0.47
C GLN A 442 -3.48 -11.11 -0.27
N ARG A 443 -2.51 -10.41 0.31
CA ARG A 443 -2.44 -8.94 0.38
C ARG A 443 -1.31 -8.49 -0.54
N TYR A 444 -1.49 -7.37 -1.25
CA TYR A 444 -0.36 -6.71 -1.90
C TYR A 444 0.32 -5.74 -0.95
N ARG A 445 1.64 -5.90 -0.82
CA ARG A 445 2.52 -4.95 -0.17
C ARG A 445 3.11 -4.04 -1.23
N ILE A 446 2.96 -2.73 -1.04
CA ILE A 446 3.43 -1.69 -1.95
C ILE A 446 4.43 -0.83 -1.18
N GLU A 447 5.64 -0.71 -1.70
CA GLU A 447 6.73 0.01 -1.04
C GLU A 447 7.49 0.91 -2.01
N LEU A 448 8.07 1.97 -1.46
CA LEU A 448 8.88 2.93 -2.18
C LEU A 448 10.36 2.75 -1.77
N GLY A 449 11.19 2.55 -2.78
CA GLY A 449 12.63 2.34 -2.70
C GLY A 449 13.40 3.17 -3.71
N ASN A 450 14.69 2.91 -3.83
CA ASN A 450 15.57 3.45 -4.87
C ASN A 450 16.66 2.41 -5.20
N SER A 451 17.61 2.79 -6.05
CA SER A 451 18.72 1.93 -6.49
C SER A 451 19.66 1.45 -5.36
N MET A 452 19.56 2.00 -4.14
CA MET A 452 20.33 1.57 -2.97
C MET A 452 19.58 0.61 -2.05
N ILE A 453 18.26 0.76 -1.93
CA ILE A 453 17.42 0.00 -1.00
C ILE A 453 15.98 -0.09 -1.53
N LEU A 454 15.39 -1.30 -1.55
CA LEU A 454 14.02 -1.48 -2.05
C LEU A 454 12.96 -0.93 -1.11
N HIS A 455 13.21 -0.99 0.19
CA HIS A 455 12.29 -0.43 1.18
C HIS A 455 12.99 -0.24 2.52
N LEU A 456 12.49 0.70 3.32
CA LEU A 456 13.07 1.07 4.60
C LEU A 456 13.02 -0.04 5.67
N GLY A 457 12.32 -1.15 5.41
CA GLY A 457 12.33 -2.34 6.27
C GLY A 457 13.63 -3.14 6.21
N GLN A 458 14.46 -2.94 5.18
CA GLN A 458 15.77 -3.59 5.05
C GLN A 458 16.86 -2.93 5.90
N LEU A 459 16.55 -1.80 6.55
CA LEU A 459 17.46 -1.12 7.46
C LEU A 459 17.69 -1.95 8.72
N LYS A 460 18.96 -2.09 9.11
CA LYS A 460 19.34 -2.65 10.40
C LYS A 460 18.91 -1.70 11.51
N SER A 461 18.58 -2.25 12.69
CA SER A 461 18.40 -1.41 13.87
C SER A 461 19.67 -0.64 14.20
N ALA A 462 19.55 0.51 14.86
CA ALA A 462 20.71 1.37 15.14
C ALA A 462 21.82 0.62 15.90
N ASN A 463 21.48 -0.15 16.94
CA ASN A 463 22.47 -0.95 17.67
C ASN A 463 23.04 -2.11 16.83
N GLN A 464 22.24 -2.76 15.98
CA GLN A 464 22.75 -3.80 15.09
C GLN A 464 23.74 -3.24 14.07
N PHE A 465 23.45 -2.07 13.50
CA PHE A 465 24.37 -1.35 12.62
C PHE A 465 25.63 -0.93 13.38
N PHE A 466 25.45 -0.34 14.56
CA PHE A 466 26.51 0.12 15.45
C PHE A 466 27.51 -1.00 15.76
N HIS A 467 27.04 -2.13 16.33
CA HIS A 467 27.89 -3.27 16.65
C HIS A 467 28.67 -3.81 15.44
N GLN A 468 28.11 -3.66 14.25
CA GLN A 468 28.72 -4.14 13.02
C GLN A 468 29.84 -3.21 12.51
N TYR A 469 29.75 -1.90 12.72
CA TYR A 469 30.64 -0.90 12.11
C TYR A 469 31.46 -0.07 13.11
N TYR A 470 31.18 -0.14 14.40
CA TYR A 470 31.83 0.70 15.41
C TYR A 470 32.24 -0.12 16.64
N ASP A 471 33.32 0.33 17.26
CA ASP A 471 33.78 -0.08 18.58
C ASP A 471 33.67 1.10 19.55
N VAL A 472 33.54 0.78 20.83
CA VAL A 472 33.57 1.75 21.94
C VAL A 472 34.74 1.39 22.83
N TYR A 473 35.54 2.39 23.18
CA TYR A 473 36.71 2.20 24.03
C TYR A 473 36.65 3.16 25.21
N ASP A 474 37.22 2.73 26.31
CA ASP A 474 37.51 3.60 27.44
C ASP A 474 38.73 4.46 27.12
N GLN A 475 38.62 5.79 27.26
CA GLN A 475 39.67 6.74 26.91
C GLN A 475 40.86 6.69 27.86
N GLU A 476 40.67 6.23 29.10
CA GLU A 476 41.73 6.16 30.10
C GLU A 476 42.51 4.84 29.97
N THR A 477 41.82 3.72 29.78
CA THR A 477 42.42 2.38 29.76
C THR A 477 42.70 1.86 28.35
N GLY A 478 42.03 2.39 27.32
CA GLY A 478 42.09 1.90 25.95
C GLY A 478 41.37 0.57 25.73
N GLU A 479 40.69 0.02 26.74
CA GLU A 479 39.97 -1.26 26.63
C GLU A 479 38.71 -1.14 25.76
N ILE A 480 38.48 -2.14 24.91
CA ILE A 480 37.28 -2.22 24.07
C ILE A 480 36.11 -2.78 24.89
N PHE A 481 35.00 -2.06 24.94
CA PHE A 481 33.77 -2.58 25.53
C PHE A 481 33.17 -3.67 24.65
N ALA A 482 33.20 -4.93 25.14
CA ALA A 482 32.65 -6.09 24.43
C ALA A 482 31.17 -5.94 24.04
N ASN A 483 30.39 -5.17 24.81
CA ASN A 483 28.96 -4.89 24.57
C ASN A 483 28.68 -3.40 24.32
N GLY A 484 29.61 -2.71 23.65
CA GLY A 484 29.48 -1.30 23.29
C GLY A 484 28.19 -1.01 22.52
N ASN A 485 27.42 -0.01 22.95
CA ASN A 485 26.14 0.34 22.31
C ASN A 485 25.84 1.85 22.38
N MET A 486 24.83 2.30 21.65
CA MET A 486 24.51 3.74 21.51
C MET A 486 24.12 4.45 22.81
N SER A 487 23.69 3.73 23.86
CA SER A 487 23.38 4.36 25.16
C SER A 487 24.63 4.74 25.95
N MET A 488 25.80 4.19 25.60
CA MET A 488 27.08 4.57 26.20
C MET A 488 27.51 5.98 25.81
N LEU A 489 26.82 6.64 24.88
CA LEU A 489 27.00 8.07 24.58
C LEU A 489 26.93 8.96 25.84
N TRP A 490 26.21 8.51 26.87
CA TRP A 490 26.09 9.22 28.14
C TRP A 490 27.17 8.88 29.18
N SER A 491 28.03 7.90 28.88
CA SER A 491 29.11 7.49 29.77
C SER A 491 30.26 8.48 29.73
N GLU A 492 30.88 8.71 30.87
CA GLU A 492 32.13 9.46 30.95
C GLU A 492 33.28 8.62 30.38
N ASN A 493 34.31 9.28 29.85
CA ASN A 493 35.54 8.63 29.35
C ASN A 493 35.36 7.59 28.24
N ILE A 494 34.35 7.72 27.37
CA ILE A 494 34.17 6.83 26.22
C ILE A 494 34.56 7.50 24.90
N GLN A 495 35.10 6.71 23.97
CA GLN A 495 35.35 7.13 22.59
C GLN A 495 34.80 6.12 21.60
N PHE A 496 34.18 6.65 20.54
CA PHE A 496 33.69 5.86 19.41
C PHE A 496 34.75 5.82 18.30
N GLU A 497 34.96 4.65 17.70
CA GLU A 497 35.83 4.51 16.52
C GLU A 497 35.19 3.59 15.46
N SER A 498 35.50 3.83 14.19
CA SER A 498 35.11 2.94 13.09
C SER A 498 35.88 1.63 13.14
N LYS A 499 35.16 0.50 13.05
CA LYS A 499 35.74 -0.83 12.93
C LYS A 499 36.56 -0.98 11.66
N LYS A 500 37.75 -1.61 11.80
CA LYS A 500 38.46 -2.19 10.66
C LYS A 500 37.70 -3.42 10.17
N LEU A 501 36.96 -3.26 9.08
CA LEU A 501 36.18 -4.34 8.48
C LEU A 501 37.09 -5.38 7.81
N THR A 502 36.78 -6.66 7.98
CA THR A 502 37.52 -7.75 7.32
C THR A 502 37.15 -7.83 5.83
N LYS A 503 38.13 -8.21 4.98
CA LYS A 503 37.96 -8.30 3.51
C LYS A 503 36.83 -9.23 3.05
N ARG A 504 36.32 -10.12 3.91
CA ARG A 504 35.25 -11.08 3.59
C ARG A 504 33.84 -10.47 3.61
N ARG A 505 33.67 -9.26 4.16
CA ARG A 505 32.34 -8.68 4.36
C ARG A 505 31.87 -7.91 3.13
N LYS A 506 30.74 -8.31 2.54
CA LYS A 506 30.09 -7.56 1.47
C LYS A 506 29.44 -6.29 2.07
N ILE A 507 30.01 -5.13 1.75
CA ILE A 507 29.46 -3.81 2.09
C ILE A 507 28.60 -3.35 0.92
N THR A 508 27.37 -2.95 1.19
CA THR A 508 26.44 -2.47 0.15
C THR A 508 26.45 -0.94 0.05
N ALA A 509 25.89 -0.39 -1.04
CA ALA A 509 25.74 1.06 -1.21
C ALA A 509 24.95 1.70 -0.03
N ILE A 510 23.87 1.05 0.40
CA ILE A 510 23.09 1.51 1.56
C ILE A 510 23.88 1.45 2.87
N ASP A 511 24.74 0.43 3.06
CA ASP A 511 25.59 0.37 4.25
C ASP A 511 26.56 1.57 4.31
N LEU A 512 27.15 1.98 3.18
CA LEU A 512 28.04 3.15 3.11
C LEU A 512 27.30 4.46 3.38
N PHE A 513 26.10 4.60 2.82
CA PHE A 513 25.26 5.77 3.05
C PHE A 513 24.86 5.91 4.53
N VAL A 514 24.35 4.83 5.14
CA VAL A 514 23.98 4.82 6.56
C VAL A 514 25.21 5.05 7.45
N LYS A 515 26.37 4.49 7.10
CA LYS A 515 27.62 4.74 7.84
C LYS A 515 27.97 6.23 7.86
N SER A 516 27.79 6.92 6.74
CA SER A 516 28.08 8.36 6.65
C SER A 516 27.20 9.18 7.62
N ILE A 517 25.92 8.80 7.78
CA ILE A 517 25.03 9.42 8.78
C ILE A 517 25.49 9.12 10.21
N PHE A 518 25.92 7.88 10.48
CA PHE A 518 26.46 7.51 11.79
C PHE A 518 27.74 8.28 12.11
N ASP A 519 28.66 8.40 11.15
CA ASP A 519 29.92 9.13 11.32
C ASP A 519 29.64 10.60 11.66
N GLU A 520 28.69 11.24 10.97
CA GLU A 520 28.24 12.60 11.28
C GLU A 520 27.60 12.71 12.68
N PHE A 521 26.70 11.79 13.03
CA PHE A 521 26.02 11.81 14.33
C PHE A 521 26.97 11.60 15.52
N LEU A 522 27.94 10.68 15.38
CA LEU A 522 28.94 10.36 16.40
C LEU A 522 30.11 11.35 16.42
N GLY A 523 30.16 12.30 15.49
CA GLY A 523 31.23 13.30 15.43
C GLY A 523 32.53 12.84 14.80
N LEU A 524 32.50 11.73 14.07
CA LEU A 524 33.63 11.20 13.30
C LEU A 524 33.76 11.88 11.92
N ALA A 525 32.74 12.63 11.49
CA ALA A 525 32.72 13.41 10.27
C ALA A 525 31.97 14.75 10.45
N SER A 526 32.17 15.69 9.51
CA SER A 526 31.44 16.95 9.48
C SER A 526 29.98 16.74 9.09
N LEU A 527 29.04 17.42 9.76
CA LEU A 527 27.58 17.36 9.48
C LEU A 527 27.22 17.89 8.08
N HIS A 528 27.44 17.15 7.00
CA HIS A 528 27.09 17.58 5.63
C HIS A 528 25.75 17.00 5.19
N ILE A 529 25.58 15.68 5.29
CA ILE A 529 24.37 14.95 4.92
C ILE A 529 23.21 15.38 5.81
N ILE A 530 23.42 15.39 7.14
CA ILE A 530 22.37 15.77 8.10
C ILE A 530 21.91 17.20 7.83
N LYS A 531 22.84 18.15 7.60
CA LYS A 531 22.48 19.54 7.30
C LYS A 531 21.72 19.69 5.99
N THR A 532 22.20 19.02 4.94
CA THR A 532 21.62 19.08 3.60
C THR A 532 20.19 18.56 3.61
N GLU A 533 19.93 17.43 4.27
CA GLU A 533 18.59 16.84 4.32
C GLU A 533 17.66 17.52 5.32
N PHE A 534 18.19 18.16 6.37
CA PHE A 534 17.35 18.88 7.35
C PHE A 534 16.78 20.18 6.81
N ALA A 535 17.45 20.82 5.84
CA ALA A 535 16.96 22.04 5.22
C ALA A 535 15.57 21.87 4.57
N PRO A 536 15.33 20.91 3.64
CA PRO A 536 14.02 20.69 3.05
C PRO A 536 12.97 20.17 4.05
N MET A 537 13.39 19.52 5.15
CA MET A 537 12.48 19.08 6.21
C MET A 537 12.00 20.22 7.13
N GLY A 538 12.57 21.42 7.02
CA GLY A 538 12.34 22.53 7.95
C GLY A 538 12.97 22.30 9.33
N MET A 539 14.03 21.48 9.39
CA MET A 539 14.65 21.00 10.63
C MET A 539 16.05 21.57 10.88
N GLY A 540 16.47 22.61 10.16
CA GLY A 540 17.81 23.19 10.30
C GLY A 540 18.18 23.59 11.73
N SER A 541 17.22 24.05 12.54
CA SER A 541 17.46 24.38 13.96
C SER A 541 17.86 23.17 14.81
N LEU A 542 17.46 21.96 14.42
CA LEU A 542 17.77 20.72 15.15
C LEU A 542 19.23 20.30 14.99
N ILE A 543 19.99 20.88 14.06
CA ILE A 543 21.44 20.63 13.90
C ILE A 543 22.20 20.92 15.20
N HIS A 544 21.74 21.90 16.00
CA HIS A 544 22.35 22.25 17.29
C HIS A 544 22.05 21.26 18.42
N THR A 545 21.19 20.27 18.18
CA THR A 545 20.78 19.29 19.20
C THR A 545 21.58 17.99 19.16
N PHE A 546 22.54 17.86 18.23
CA PHE A 546 23.24 16.60 18.01
C PHE A 546 24.35 16.33 19.04
N PRO A 547 24.54 15.06 19.45
CA PRO A 547 25.42 14.71 20.56
C PRO A 547 26.89 15.10 20.39
N VAL A 548 27.40 15.24 19.16
CA VAL A 548 28.78 15.69 18.90
C VAL A 548 29.08 17.04 19.57
N GLN A 549 28.06 17.88 19.80
CA GLN A 549 28.23 19.19 20.46
C GLN A 549 28.29 19.09 21.99
N TYR A 550 28.01 17.91 22.55
CA TYR A 550 27.81 17.70 24.00
C TYR A 550 28.60 16.51 24.55
N HIS A 551 29.48 15.91 23.75
CA HIS A 551 30.23 14.70 24.11
C HIS A 551 31.03 14.93 25.41
N GLY A 552 30.75 14.12 26.44
CA GLY A 552 31.49 14.14 27.72
C GLY A 552 31.11 15.22 28.74
N ASP A 553 30.14 16.10 28.48
CA ASP A 553 29.69 17.11 29.47
C ASP A 553 28.44 16.63 30.23
N SER A 554 28.65 15.88 31.31
CA SER A 554 27.57 15.34 32.16
C SER A 554 26.65 16.43 32.72
N ARG A 555 27.11 17.69 32.79
CA ARG A 555 26.32 18.86 33.22
C ARG A 555 25.22 19.25 32.23
N LYS A 556 25.31 18.84 30.96
CA LYS A 556 24.32 19.15 29.90
C LYS A 556 23.46 17.95 29.50
N LYS A 557 23.55 16.84 30.25
CA LYS A 557 22.81 15.61 29.93
C LYS A 557 21.31 15.84 29.82
N ALA A 558 20.70 16.52 30.79
CA ALA A 558 19.26 16.77 30.80
C ALA A 558 18.79 17.64 29.62
N GLU A 559 19.55 18.70 29.29
CA GLU A 559 19.28 19.57 28.14
C GLU A 559 19.40 18.80 26.82
N THR A 560 20.42 17.96 26.70
CA THR A 560 20.64 17.12 25.50
C THR A 560 19.54 16.07 25.36
N VAL A 561 19.12 15.41 26.45
CA VAL A 561 17.99 14.46 26.45
C VAL A 561 16.71 15.15 26.01
N ALA A 562 16.45 16.38 26.48
CA ALA A 562 15.29 17.17 26.06
C ALA A 562 15.34 17.53 24.57
N ALA A 563 16.51 17.96 24.09
CA ALA A 563 16.73 18.33 22.70
C ALA A 563 16.57 17.12 21.75
N LEU A 564 17.16 15.98 22.08
CA LEU A 564 17.03 14.73 21.32
C LEU A 564 15.60 14.20 21.32
N THR A 565 14.88 14.31 22.44
CA THR A 565 13.46 13.93 22.49
C THR A 565 12.62 14.80 21.56
N THR A 566 12.88 16.10 21.53
CA THR A 566 12.22 17.04 20.60
C THR A 566 12.53 16.71 19.16
N ALA A 567 13.80 16.45 18.84
CA ALA A 567 14.22 16.02 17.51
C ALA A 567 13.56 14.71 17.08
N TYR A 568 13.46 13.72 17.98
CA TYR A 568 12.75 12.47 17.74
C TYR A 568 11.29 12.70 17.35
N THR A 569 10.57 13.54 18.11
CA THR A 569 9.17 13.87 17.84
C THR A 569 9.02 14.57 16.48
N HIS A 570 9.86 15.55 16.17
CA HIS A 570 9.82 16.26 14.89
C HIS A 570 10.10 15.31 13.70
N LEU A 571 11.10 14.43 13.81
CA LEU A 571 11.41 13.42 12.79
C LEU A 571 10.24 12.45 12.58
N GLN A 572 9.62 12.01 13.68
CA GLN A 572 8.46 11.14 13.62
C GLN A 572 7.27 11.84 12.93
N GLU A 573 6.95 13.07 13.32
CA GLU A 573 5.87 13.86 12.72
C GLU A 573 6.11 14.12 11.23
N TYR A 574 7.36 14.40 10.84
CA TYR A 574 7.74 14.55 9.43
C TYR A 574 7.50 13.28 8.62
N ILE A 575 7.96 12.12 9.13
CA ILE A 575 7.74 10.82 8.47
C ILE A 575 6.24 10.54 8.36
N GLU A 576 5.49 10.64 9.46
CA GLU A 576 4.05 10.36 9.47
C GLU A 576 3.27 11.32 8.57
N ARG A 577 3.64 12.60 8.53
CA ARG A 577 3.06 13.58 7.61
C ARG A 577 3.33 13.21 6.16
N THR A 578 4.58 12.89 5.83
CA THR A 578 4.99 12.50 4.48
C THR A 578 4.25 11.26 4.00
N TYR A 579 4.12 10.24 4.86
CA TYR A 579 3.33 9.06 4.53
C TYR A 579 1.86 9.41 4.33
N ARG A 580 1.26 10.17 5.25
CA ARG A 580 -0.16 10.54 5.17
C ARG A 580 -0.49 11.35 3.91
N GLU A 581 0.36 12.28 3.52
CA GLU A 581 0.04 13.27 2.48
C GLU A 581 0.52 12.85 1.09
N LEU A 582 1.59 12.07 0.98
CA LEU A 582 2.21 11.73 -0.32
C LEU A 582 2.18 10.24 -0.63
N ILE A 583 2.58 9.38 0.32
CA ILE A 583 2.89 7.97 0.02
C ILE A 583 1.67 7.05 0.20
N SER A 584 0.99 7.13 1.34
CA SER A 584 -0.16 6.27 1.64
C SER A 584 -1.33 6.46 0.68
N PRO A 585 -1.71 7.68 0.25
CA PRO A 585 -2.74 7.86 -0.78
C PRO A 585 -2.38 7.17 -2.09
N LEU A 586 -1.13 7.30 -2.55
CA LEU A 586 -0.62 6.61 -3.74
C LEU A 586 -0.70 5.08 -3.59
N ILE A 587 -0.20 4.54 -2.49
CA ILE A 587 -0.27 3.11 -2.17
C ILE A 587 -1.71 2.61 -2.16
N PHE A 588 -2.61 3.40 -1.56
CA PHE A 588 -4.01 3.07 -1.48
C PHE A 588 -4.67 3.06 -2.87
N TYR A 589 -4.40 4.06 -3.71
CA TYR A 589 -4.85 4.09 -5.10
C TYR A 589 -4.41 2.86 -5.87
N ILE A 590 -3.11 2.53 -5.82
CA ILE A 590 -2.54 1.41 -6.57
C ILE A 590 -3.19 0.09 -6.13
N GLY A 591 -3.28 -0.17 -4.82
CA GLY A 591 -3.92 -1.41 -4.36
C GLY A 591 -5.44 -1.44 -4.56
N ALA A 592 -6.12 -0.30 -4.59
CA ALA A 592 -7.57 -0.22 -4.83
C ALA A 592 -7.93 -0.41 -6.31
N THR A 593 -7.08 0.06 -7.22
CA THR A 593 -7.35 0.09 -8.67
C THR A 593 -6.62 -1.00 -9.44
N GLY A 594 -5.47 -1.46 -8.93
CA GLY A 594 -4.57 -2.36 -9.65
C GLY A 594 -3.78 -1.68 -10.78
N VAL A 595 -3.81 -0.36 -10.89
CA VAL A 595 -3.02 0.39 -11.87
C VAL A 595 -2.19 1.46 -11.17
N LEU A 596 -1.10 1.88 -11.79
CA LEU A 596 -0.38 3.06 -11.33
C LEU A 596 -1.14 4.33 -11.78
N PRO A 597 -1.12 5.44 -11.02
CA PRO A 597 -1.75 6.67 -11.47
C PRO A 597 -1.10 7.23 -12.74
N ASP A 598 -1.91 7.71 -13.69
CA ASP A 598 -1.44 8.30 -14.95
C ASP A 598 -0.63 9.59 -14.74
N SER A 599 -0.82 10.25 -13.60
CA SER A 599 -0.12 11.49 -13.22
C SER A 599 1.37 11.29 -12.95
N LEU A 600 1.81 10.06 -12.68
CA LEU A 600 3.21 9.74 -12.54
C LEU A 600 3.82 9.75 -13.94
N SER A 601 4.52 10.84 -14.26
CA SER A 601 4.94 11.28 -15.61
C SER A 601 5.65 10.23 -16.47
N ASP A 602 6.18 9.15 -15.88
CA ASP A 602 6.94 8.12 -16.59
C ASP A 602 6.20 6.77 -16.71
N VAL A 603 5.02 6.61 -16.10
CA VAL A 603 4.37 5.30 -15.93
C VAL A 603 3.77 4.74 -17.22
N MET A 604 3.32 5.58 -18.15
CA MET A 604 2.65 5.11 -19.37
C MET A 604 3.61 4.49 -20.40
N GLY A 605 4.89 4.86 -20.35
CA GLY A 605 5.94 4.37 -21.25
C GLY A 605 6.81 3.27 -20.65
N GLN A 606 6.74 3.07 -19.32
CA GLN A 606 7.63 2.14 -18.65
C GLN A 606 7.13 0.70 -18.64
N GLN A 607 8.06 -0.19 -18.96
CA GLN A 607 7.87 -1.63 -18.87
C GLN A 607 8.02 -2.06 -17.41
N VAL A 608 7.04 -2.79 -16.89
CA VAL A 608 7.17 -3.43 -15.58
C VAL A 608 8.36 -4.38 -15.58
N MET A 609 9.17 -4.34 -14.53
CA MET A 609 10.28 -5.28 -14.33
C MET A 609 9.89 -6.35 -13.33
N ASP A 610 10.40 -7.57 -13.53
CA ASP A 610 10.44 -8.57 -12.47
C ASP A 610 11.73 -8.50 -11.63
N GLY A 611 11.84 -9.34 -10.60
CA GLY A 611 12.99 -9.30 -9.69
C GLY A 611 14.33 -9.65 -10.35
N GLU A 612 14.32 -10.47 -11.41
CA GLU A 612 15.56 -10.84 -12.11
C GLU A 612 16.06 -9.65 -12.94
N GLU A 613 15.16 -9.03 -13.71
CA GLU A 613 15.44 -7.82 -14.48
C GLU A 613 15.93 -6.67 -13.58
N LEU A 614 15.31 -6.51 -12.41
CA LEU A 614 15.70 -5.50 -11.44
C LEU A 614 17.12 -5.72 -10.89
N ILE A 615 17.50 -6.96 -10.57
CA ILE A 615 18.84 -7.29 -10.07
C ILE A 615 19.89 -7.09 -11.16
N ILE A 616 19.58 -7.44 -12.41
CA ILE A 616 20.49 -7.18 -13.55
C ILE A 616 20.76 -5.68 -13.66
N LYS A 617 19.72 -4.85 -13.52
CA LYS A 617 19.84 -3.39 -13.59
C LYS A 617 20.52 -2.79 -12.35
N TYR A 618 20.21 -3.29 -11.16
CA TYR A 618 20.75 -2.82 -9.88
C TYR A 618 21.32 -3.97 -9.03
N PRO A 619 22.56 -4.43 -9.31
CA PRO A 619 23.15 -5.61 -8.66
C PRO A 619 23.38 -5.50 -7.14
N ASN A 620 23.25 -4.29 -6.58
CA ASN A 620 23.44 -4.00 -5.17
C ASN A 620 22.16 -4.17 -4.33
N LEU A 621 21.00 -4.27 -4.98
CA LEU A 621 19.72 -4.47 -4.29
C LEU A 621 19.63 -5.88 -3.69
N LYS A 622 18.90 -5.98 -2.58
CA LYS A 622 18.57 -7.25 -1.94
C LYS A 622 17.10 -7.51 -2.12
N ILE A 623 16.77 -8.65 -2.74
CA ILE A 623 15.41 -9.14 -2.93
C ILE A 623 15.20 -10.33 -1.99
N SER A 624 14.17 -10.24 -1.16
CA SER A 624 13.68 -11.32 -0.31
C SER A 624 12.81 -12.30 -1.10
N ARG A 625 12.47 -13.43 -0.46
CA ARG A 625 11.63 -14.46 -1.10
C ARG A 625 10.24 -13.95 -1.47
N ASP A 626 9.64 -13.10 -0.65
CA ASP A 626 8.31 -12.56 -0.95
C ASP A 626 8.38 -11.55 -2.10
N GLU A 627 9.45 -10.75 -2.15
CA GLU A 627 9.71 -9.76 -3.21
C GLU A 627 10.04 -10.40 -4.57
N SER A 628 10.48 -11.67 -4.62
CA SER A 628 10.83 -12.32 -5.89
C SER A 628 9.64 -12.59 -6.80
N ASP A 629 8.41 -12.66 -6.26
CA ASP A 629 7.17 -12.72 -7.07
C ASP A 629 6.58 -11.31 -7.33
N GLY A 630 7.33 -10.28 -6.97
CA GLY A 630 6.94 -8.89 -7.09
C GLY A 630 7.12 -8.30 -8.49
N LEU A 631 6.50 -7.13 -8.65
CA LEU A 631 6.60 -6.25 -9.80
C LEU A 631 7.28 -4.95 -9.38
N PHE A 632 8.13 -4.42 -10.26
CA PHE A 632 8.95 -3.25 -9.98
C PHE A 632 8.78 -2.20 -11.08
N PHE A 633 8.60 -0.94 -10.67
CA PHE A 633 8.42 0.20 -11.57
C PHE A 633 9.41 1.29 -11.19
N GLU A 634 10.06 1.91 -12.16
CA GLU A 634 10.86 3.10 -11.90
C GLU A 634 9.98 4.35 -11.98
N VAL A 635 10.14 5.28 -11.06
CA VAL A 635 9.39 6.53 -11.09
C VAL A 635 10.37 7.63 -10.72
N GLY A 636 10.91 8.34 -11.72
CA GLY A 636 12.07 9.19 -11.53
C GLY A 636 13.26 8.42 -10.95
N ASN A 637 13.76 8.84 -9.79
CA ASN A 637 14.84 8.17 -9.06
C ASN A 637 14.35 7.15 -8.01
N HIS A 638 13.06 6.84 -7.99
CA HIS A 638 12.44 5.90 -7.08
C HIS A 638 12.14 4.57 -7.77
N ILE A 639 12.02 3.52 -6.97
CA ILE A 639 11.56 2.20 -7.37
C ILE A 639 10.30 1.91 -6.56
N LEU A 640 9.16 1.78 -7.23
CA LEU A 640 7.94 1.27 -6.62
C LEU A 640 7.95 -0.25 -6.70
N SER A 641 7.92 -0.92 -5.56
CA SER A 641 7.86 -2.38 -5.45
C SER A 641 6.47 -2.82 -5.04
N ILE A 642 5.90 -3.79 -5.74
CA ILE A 642 4.60 -4.39 -5.41
C ILE A 642 4.75 -5.89 -5.35
N TYR A 643 4.45 -6.51 -4.21
CA TYR A 643 4.62 -7.96 -4.05
C TYR A 643 3.52 -8.57 -3.16
N PRO A 644 3.14 -9.83 -3.41
CA PRO A 644 2.12 -10.50 -2.62
C PRO A 644 2.67 -10.93 -1.26
N GLN A 645 1.81 -10.87 -0.24
CA GLN A 645 2.08 -11.36 1.10
C GLN A 645 0.87 -12.18 1.59
N THR A 646 1.14 -13.40 2.04
CA THR A 646 0.11 -14.25 2.61
C THR A 646 -0.26 -13.77 4.01
N THR A 647 -1.54 -13.58 4.26
CA THR A 647 -2.07 -13.17 5.57
C THR A 647 -3.17 -14.11 6.05
N TYR A 648 -3.29 -14.24 7.37
CA TYR A 648 -4.25 -15.13 8.02
C TYR A 648 -5.28 -14.32 8.80
N TYR A 649 -6.53 -14.77 8.80
CA TYR A 649 -7.60 -14.13 9.55
C TYR A 649 -8.58 -15.16 10.12
N SER A 650 -9.20 -14.84 11.26
CA SER A 650 -10.21 -15.72 11.89
C SER A 650 -11.53 -15.66 11.11
N ARG A 651 -12.13 -16.81 10.82
CA ARG A 651 -13.51 -16.93 10.31
C ARG A 651 -14.49 -16.86 11.48
N ASN A 652 -15.60 -16.14 11.31
CA ASN A 652 -16.77 -16.14 12.21
C ASN A 652 -16.45 -16.11 13.71
N SER A 653 -15.77 -15.06 14.17
CA SER A 653 -15.76 -14.72 15.60
C SER A 653 -16.21 -13.28 15.77
N GLN A 654 -17.46 -13.11 16.21
CA GLN A 654 -17.91 -11.88 16.86
C GLN A 654 -16.90 -11.52 17.97
#